data_AF-A0A5C3KV74-F1
#
_entry.id   AF-A0A5C3KV74-F1
#
_cell.length_a   1.000
_cell.length_b   1.000
_cell.length_c   1.000
_cell.angle_alpha   90.00
_cell.angle_beta   90.00
_cell.angle_gamma   90.00
#
_symmetry.space_group_name_H-M   'P 1'
#
loop_
_entity.id
_entity.type
_entity.pdbx_description
1 polymer ?
#
loop_
_entity_poly.entity_id
_entity_poly.type
_entity_poly.pdbx_seq_one_letter_code
_entity_poly.pdbx_strand_id
1 'polypeptide(L)'
;MSFKSDFHPDSVGGNKDLGENQADRFSIFSEMTTMTTPPATPPPRFHPSFFGSQQTASSGPWTPPNARLDGKSQFPPTVISGQSPFVSQYIANREALAREREELDHQKGYWQQERERAEDERKARERIEWENLARVKQEMERDRERLERDRFQWERERAAEENQQLERNRAVQERARKELDQGHEMLRRQRLEWETEKNKVLVGKKSHQQFEHERLEQEKSALESGWEKLKSERSAWELERSEKDREADRERERARKRKETEDWNRAEEDRLKRERDDAEVQRRLDEIRQEAEKLTVKAKEVDQRRLEAEQRHTDAALLQEKLAVVENAMRGKEEELRQREARINKAEGSLKKQDELWKLLESLDASELEANRLADSFRQQKQIVQQLEWERGQFEAEKPAVGPNLITATTSEESVEGKETHTSGKPPIKLTTEPKNEPFTEPKAGSIDEPKTKLGGKRKVTIEVVEDEEEAILRGRRDIQRQPDPEFDPKAKGGVDFGRPVTGNQPTRPDDIRKNPTASNRNHHPRQAQQEAFRQREEEIRRQRQEKEKAASSSLPVPQPNPIRVTRSTGSGAQAPYSETQRFQYPAPPPRSFSASPAPYVRGTSQSSHYARTRPQARDSLPTPLFDENRARPETPPQPRVRSKGEAVATFKRNERMWKELSTMNSLRWVDFPWPVFGRPSTPDEIYPLVIKEYVSSPYHPHGGRPFREHVLEYIRRWNHDRFGSKFLNKVVEDDRERVQEAADTVMKGLVGLLPKV
;
A
#
# COMPACT_ATOMS: atom_id res chain seq x y z
N MET A 1 2.43 -93.44 7.37
CA MET A 1 2.45 -93.39 5.90
C MET A 1 1.98 -91.99 5.55
N SER A 2 2.81 -91.00 5.21
CA SER A 2 3.90 -91.00 4.19
C SER A 2 3.27 -91.28 2.82
N PHE A 3 3.25 -90.40 1.82
CA PHE A 3 4.23 -89.39 1.36
C PHE A 3 3.59 -87.96 1.28
N LYS A 4 4.32 -86.82 1.29
CA LYS A 4 5.15 -86.19 0.21
C LYS A 4 4.42 -86.08 -1.14
N SER A 5 4.54 -84.99 -1.91
CA SER A 5 5.12 -83.65 -1.67
C SER A 5 4.67 -82.71 -2.82
N ASP A 6 4.91 -81.41 -2.70
CA ASP A 6 5.73 -80.62 -3.66
C ASP A 6 5.48 -79.12 -3.48
N PHE A 7 6.52 -78.44 -3.00
CA PHE A 7 6.61 -76.99 -2.89
C PHE A 7 8.10 -76.66 -3.08
N HIS A 8 8.45 -75.79 -4.04
CA HIS A 8 9.82 -75.31 -4.15
C HIS A 8 9.87 -73.86 -4.67
N PRO A 9 10.60 -72.96 -3.98
CA PRO A 9 10.81 -71.58 -4.41
C PRO A 9 12.23 -71.35 -4.99
N ASP A 10 12.37 -70.23 -5.68
CA ASP A 10 13.59 -69.49 -6.03
C ASP A 10 13.21 -67.99 -6.09
N SER A 11 14.06 -66.98 -5.87
CA SER A 11 15.48 -66.89 -5.45
C SER A 11 15.59 -65.59 -4.61
N VAL A 12 16.20 -65.52 -3.43
CA VAL A 12 17.64 -65.61 -3.06
C VAL A 12 18.49 -64.42 -3.59
N GLY A 13 19.07 -63.64 -2.67
CA GLY A 13 20.00 -62.53 -2.93
C GLY A 13 19.63 -61.23 -2.17
N GLY A 14 20.51 -60.59 -1.37
CA GLY A 14 21.92 -60.89 -1.17
C GLY A 14 22.69 -60.26 0.02
N ASN A 15 22.07 -59.48 0.92
CA ASN A 15 22.59 -59.13 2.27
C ASN A 15 23.92 -58.31 2.41
N LYS A 16 24.18 -57.77 3.61
CA LYS A 16 25.48 -57.24 4.13
C LYS A 16 26.05 -55.92 3.53
N ASP A 17 26.86 -55.13 4.23
CA ASP A 17 27.20 -55.03 5.68
C ASP A 17 27.76 -53.63 6.01
N LEU A 18 27.71 -53.27 7.30
CA LEU A 18 28.62 -52.37 8.07
C LEU A 18 29.05 -50.98 7.51
N GLY A 19 28.90 -49.96 8.36
CA GLY A 19 29.34 -48.57 8.10
C GLY A 19 29.57 -47.73 9.36
N GLU A 20 30.00 -48.38 10.46
CA GLU A 20 30.30 -47.73 11.74
C GLU A 20 31.63 -46.95 11.64
N ASN A 21 31.63 -45.68 12.08
CA ASN A 21 32.86 -44.88 12.09
C ASN A 21 32.82 -43.82 13.21
N GLN A 22 33.68 -44.00 14.20
CA GLN A 22 33.87 -43.13 15.36
C GLN A 22 35.37 -42.91 15.55
N ALA A 23 35.85 -41.68 15.39
CA ALA A 23 37.22 -41.29 15.73
C ALA A 23 37.34 -39.79 15.98
N ASP A 24 38.02 -39.44 17.08
CA ASP A 24 38.31 -38.06 17.49
C ASP A 24 39.24 -37.33 16.50
N ARG A 25 39.12 -35.99 16.48
CA ARG A 25 40.20 -35.06 16.89
C ARG A 25 39.83 -33.59 16.64
N PHE A 26 39.66 -32.81 17.70
CA PHE A 26 40.62 -31.77 18.11
C PHE A 26 40.06 -30.98 19.31
N SER A 27 40.86 -30.85 20.38
CA SER A 27 40.56 -30.00 21.54
C SER A 27 41.88 -29.46 22.10
N ILE A 28 42.15 -28.17 21.90
CA ILE A 28 43.32 -27.45 22.42
C ILE A 28 42.93 -25.97 22.63
N PHE A 29 42.80 -25.56 23.90
CA PHE A 29 42.87 -24.17 24.43
C PHE A 29 41.82 -23.14 23.91
N SER A 30 41.40 -22.12 24.68
CA SER A 30 41.98 -21.55 25.91
C SER A 30 40.96 -21.35 27.03
N GLU A 31 41.47 -21.40 28.26
CA GLU A 31 40.82 -20.91 29.48
C GLU A 31 40.93 -19.37 29.56
N MET A 32 39.93 -18.69 30.13
CA MET A 32 40.16 -17.49 30.96
C MET A 32 39.09 -17.36 32.05
N THR A 33 39.52 -16.83 33.18
CA THR A 33 38.98 -17.12 34.52
C THR A 33 38.22 -15.94 35.12
N THR A 34 37.15 -16.20 35.88
CA THR A 34 36.55 -15.34 36.93
C THR A 34 36.15 -13.89 36.60
N MET A 35 34.91 -13.53 36.97
CA MET A 35 34.65 -12.71 38.18
C MET A 35 33.15 -12.70 38.52
N THR A 36 32.82 -12.96 39.78
CA THR A 36 31.43 -12.90 40.29
C THR A 36 31.19 -11.55 40.95
N THR A 37 30.22 -10.78 40.46
CA THR A 37 29.85 -9.46 41.01
C THR A 37 28.67 -9.58 41.97
N PRO A 38 28.71 -8.99 43.18
CA PRO A 38 27.61 -9.08 44.16
C PRO A 38 26.40 -8.19 43.81
N PRO A 39 25.19 -8.53 44.30
CA PRO A 39 24.00 -7.70 44.12
C PRO A 39 24.07 -6.42 44.97
N ALA A 40 23.63 -5.30 44.41
CA ALA A 40 23.68 -3.99 45.07
C ALA A 40 22.46 -3.73 45.99
N THR A 41 22.72 -3.05 47.12
CA THR A 41 21.72 -2.64 48.11
C THR A 41 20.85 -1.48 47.60
N PRO A 42 19.51 -1.47 47.80
CA PRO A 42 18.65 -0.36 47.41
C PRO A 42 18.80 0.88 48.33
N PRO A 43 18.69 2.11 47.79
CA PRO A 43 18.72 3.34 48.59
C PRO A 43 17.41 3.59 49.38
N PRO A 44 17.43 4.45 50.42
CA PRO A 44 16.28 4.68 51.30
C PRO A 44 15.19 5.54 50.65
N ARG A 45 13.92 5.25 51.00
CA ARG A 45 12.75 6.05 50.60
C ARG A 45 12.68 7.36 51.38
N PHE A 46 12.70 8.49 50.67
CA PHE A 46 12.22 9.76 51.20
C PHE A 46 10.74 9.95 50.88
N HIS A 47 9.94 10.32 51.89
CA HIS A 47 8.54 10.71 51.71
C HIS A 47 8.44 12.23 51.54
N PRO A 48 7.81 12.75 50.47
CA PRO A 48 7.38 14.15 50.42
C PRO A 48 6.12 14.34 51.27
N SER A 49 6.26 15.05 52.39
CA SER A 49 5.15 15.37 53.27
C SER A 49 4.31 16.54 52.73
N PHE A 50 2.99 16.30 52.63
CA PHE A 50 1.97 17.13 53.27
C PHE A 50 2.09 18.67 53.18
N PHE A 51 1.60 19.27 52.09
CA PHE A 51 0.86 20.55 52.02
C PHE A 51 0.21 20.63 50.62
N GLY A 52 -0.94 21.24 50.39
CA GLY A 52 -1.89 21.90 51.30
C GLY A 52 -2.80 22.82 50.47
N SER A 53 -4.12 22.62 50.55
CA SER A 53 -5.07 23.17 49.57
C SER A 53 -5.27 24.70 49.63
N GLN A 54 -6.02 25.20 48.63
CA GLN A 54 -6.49 26.59 48.43
C GLN A 54 -5.49 27.49 47.66
N GLN A 55 -5.90 28.55 46.96
CA GLN A 55 -7.20 29.25 47.02
C GLN A 55 -7.61 29.85 45.66
N THR A 56 -8.91 29.91 45.36
CA THR A 56 -9.46 30.66 44.21
C THR A 56 -9.65 32.13 44.58
N ALA A 57 -9.05 33.06 43.84
CA ALA A 57 -9.26 34.50 44.04
C ALA A 57 -9.27 35.26 42.70
N SER A 58 -10.25 36.16 42.52
CA SER A 58 -10.33 37.00 41.32
C SER A 58 -9.58 38.32 41.51
N SER A 59 -8.81 38.70 40.49
CA SER A 59 -8.43 40.07 40.18
C SER A 59 -8.22 40.16 38.66
N GLY A 60 -8.41 41.30 37.99
CA GLY A 60 -8.71 42.65 38.46
C GLY A 60 -7.89 43.63 37.62
N PRO A 61 -8.47 44.28 36.59
CA PRO A 61 -7.68 44.97 35.57
C PRO A 61 -6.98 46.22 36.13
N TRP A 62 -5.65 46.25 36.01
CA TRP A 62 -4.82 47.39 36.42
C TRP A 62 -4.77 48.47 35.34
N THR A 63 -5.42 49.60 35.60
CA THR A 63 -5.21 50.85 34.84
C THR A 63 -4.19 51.74 35.56
N PRO A 64 -3.07 52.14 34.93
CA PRO A 64 -2.15 53.11 35.53
C PRO A 64 -2.80 54.52 35.57
N PRO A 65 -2.58 55.31 36.64
CA PRO A 65 -3.28 56.59 36.83
C PRO A 65 -2.66 57.76 36.05
N ASN A 66 -3.49 58.77 35.77
CA ASN A 66 -3.07 60.06 35.21
C ASN A 66 -2.13 60.81 36.17
N ALA A 67 -0.88 61.05 35.75
CA ALA A 67 0.05 61.96 36.41
C ALA A 67 0.06 63.34 35.70
N ARG A 68 -0.90 64.20 36.05
CA ARG A 68 -0.88 65.62 35.67
C ARG A 68 0.23 66.33 36.45
N LEU A 69 1.20 66.92 35.76
CA LEU A 69 2.10 67.93 36.32
C LEU A 69 2.26 69.09 35.33
N ASP A 70 1.46 70.13 35.52
CA ASP A 70 1.54 71.41 34.80
C ASP A 70 2.79 72.21 35.21
N GLY A 71 3.97 71.78 34.74
CA GLY A 71 5.27 72.40 35.01
C GLY A 71 5.63 73.50 34.02
N LYS A 72 5.02 74.68 34.12
CA LYS A 72 5.38 75.85 33.28
C LYS A 72 6.83 76.30 33.53
N SER A 73 7.75 75.95 32.62
CA SER A 73 9.09 76.55 32.56
C SER A 73 9.17 77.47 31.35
N GLN A 74 8.96 78.77 31.55
CA GLN A 74 9.17 79.80 30.54
C GLN A 74 10.63 80.28 30.59
N PHE A 75 11.49 79.67 29.76
CA PHE A 75 12.75 80.29 29.37
C PHE A 75 12.67 80.66 27.88
N PRO A 76 13.08 81.88 27.48
CA PRO A 76 13.09 82.27 26.09
C PRO A 76 14.16 81.48 25.32
N PRO A 77 13.91 81.07 24.07
CA PRO A 77 14.93 80.45 23.24
C PRO A 77 15.98 81.51 22.84
N THR A 78 17.11 81.53 23.54
CA THR A 78 18.27 82.34 23.15
C THR A 78 18.72 81.94 21.76
N VAL A 79 18.53 82.83 20.77
CA VAL A 79 18.88 82.58 19.37
C VAL A 79 20.39 82.64 19.19
N ILE A 80 21.08 81.54 19.51
CA ILE A 80 22.49 81.34 19.16
C ILE A 80 22.54 81.04 17.66
N SER A 81 22.56 82.11 16.87
CA SER A 81 22.71 82.07 15.41
C SER A 81 24.13 81.63 15.03
N GLY A 82 24.36 80.32 15.11
CA GLY A 82 25.68 79.72 15.02
C GLY A 82 25.62 78.19 15.09
N GLN A 83 24.60 77.57 14.49
CA GLN A 83 24.53 76.12 14.39
C GLN A 83 25.66 75.60 13.51
N SER A 84 26.67 75.01 14.14
CA SER A 84 27.74 74.29 13.45
C SER A 84 27.14 73.21 12.54
N PRO A 85 27.59 73.07 11.27
CA PRO A 85 27.00 72.12 10.31
C PRO A 85 27.05 70.66 10.80
N PHE A 86 27.98 70.33 11.69
CA PHE A 86 28.05 69.05 12.39
C PHE A 86 26.77 68.69 13.17
N VAL A 87 26.06 69.68 13.73
CA VAL A 87 24.82 69.44 14.50
C VAL A 87 23.68 69.03 13.57
N SER A 88 23.53 69.72 12.43
CA SER A 88 22.54 69.35 11.40
C SER A 88 22.84 67.97 10.82
N GLN A 89 24.11 67.63 10.57
CA GLN A 89 24.49 66.31 10.08
C GLN A 89 24.25 65.20 11.11
N TYR A 90 24.48 65.47 12.42
CA TYR A 90 24.15 64.52 13.48
C TYR A 90 22.62 64.27 13.60
N ILE A 91 21.80 65.31 13.46
CA ILE A 91 20.33 65.18 13.46
C ILE A 91 19.89 64.37 12.23
N ALA A 92 20.38 64.68 11.03
CA ALA A 92 20.07 63.95 9.81
C ALA A 92 20.45 62.46 9.89
N ASN A 93 21.64 62.14 10.42
CA ASN A 93 22.06 60.76 10.64
C ASN A 93 21.18 60.03 11.67
N ARG A 94 20.74 60.73 12.72
CA ARG A 94 19.82 60.18 13.74
C ARG A 94 18.43 59.91 13.17
N GLU A 95 17.93 60.77 12.29
CA GLU A 95 16.67 60.54 11.58
C GLU A 95 16.77 59.39 10.56
N ALA A 96 17.91 59.24 9.88
CA ALA A 96 18.15 58.11 8.98
C ALA A 96 18.10 56.77 9.75
N LEU A 97 18.85 56.67 10.85
CA LEU A 97 18.84 55.49 11.74
C LEU A 97 17.46 55.22 12.38
N ALA A 98 16.64 56.25 12.59
CA ALA A 98 15.27 56.09 13.06
C ALA A 98 14.38 55.42 11.99
N ARG A 99 14.44 55.90 10.73
CA ARG A 99 13.68 55.33 9.61
C ARG A 99 14.13 53.90 9.27
N GLU A 100 15.43 53.64 9.29
CA GLU A 100 15.99 52.29 9.09
C GLU A 100 15.53 51.33 10.20
N ARG A 101 15.42 51.80 11.45
CA ARG A 101 14.86 50.99 12.53
C ARG A 101 13.36 50.73 12.35
N GLU A 102 12.59 51.74 11.92
CA GLU A 102 11.17 51.58 11.58
C GLU A 102 10.99 50.59 10.42
N GLU A 103 11.86 50.62 9.41
CA GLU A 103 11.87 49.66 8.30
C GLU A 103 12.23 48.24 8.78
N LEU A 104 13.27 48.07 9.61
CA LEU A 104 13.63 46.78 10.20
C LEU A 104 12.52 46.20 11.08
N ASP A 105 11.82 47.03 11.86
CA ASP A 105 10.69 46.59 12.67
C ASP A 105 9.45 46.28 11.80
N HIS A 106 9.27 46.96 10.65
CA HIS A 106 8.27 46.60 9.64
C HIS A 106 8.60 45.27 8.93
N GLN A 107 9.86 45.04 8.54
CA GLN A 107 10.33 43.78 7.95
C GLN A 107 10.18 42.62 8.94
N LYS A 108 10.44 42.81 10.25
CA LYS A 108 10.15 41.80 11.29
C LYS A 108 8.67 41.48 11.36
N GLY A 109 7.80 42.49 11.31
CA GLY A 109 6.34 42.31 11.29
C GLY A 109 5.89 41.48 10.07
N TYR A 110 6.43 41.75 8.89
CA TYR A 110 6.19 40.97 7.68
C TYR A 110 6.64 39.50 7.84
N TRP A 111 7.88 39.27 8.30
CA TRP A 111 8.39 37.91 8.50
C TRP A 111 7.67 37.13 9.60
N GLN A 112 7.14 37.81 10.62
CA GLN A 112 6.26 37.17 11.61
C GLN A 112 4.92 36.78 10.98
N GLN A 113 4.27 37.68 10.22
CA GLN A 113 3.03 37.39 9.52
C GLN A 113 3.19 36.24 8.50
N GLU A 114 4.33 36.16 7.80
CA GLU A 114 4.61 35.07 6.86
C GLU A 114 4.83 33.74 7.58
N ARG A 115 5.43 33.75 8.78
CA ARG A 115 5.54 32.55 9.64
C ARG A 115 4.17 32.09 10.13
N GLU A 116 3.33 33.01 10.59
CA GLU A 116 1.95 32.71 11.03
C GLU A 116 1.13 32.13 9.87
N ARG A 117 1.24 32.69 8.66
CA ARG A 117 0.63 32.13 7.43
C ARG A 117 1.14 30.72 7.13
N ALA A 118 2.46 30.48 7.17
CA ALA A 118 3.05 29.18 6.91
C ALA A 118 2.64 28.12 7.94
N GLU A 119 2.49 28.50 9.20
CA GLU A 119 1.94 27.61 10.23
C GLU A 119 0.46 27.29 9.99
N ASP A 120 -0.36 28.26 9.61
CA ASP A 120 -1.78 28.05 9.36
C ASP A 120 -2.03 27.25 8.06
N GLU A 121 -1.19 27.42 7.05
CA GLU A 121 -1.13 26.50 5.91
C GLU A 121 -0.77 25.07 6.34
N ARG A 122 0.19 24.89 7.27
CA ARG A 122 0.55 23.56 7.79
C ARG A 122 -0.63 22.93 8.53
N LYS A 123 -1.28 23.68 9.43
CA LYS A 123 -2.49 23.27 10.16
C LYS A 123 -3.66 22.96 9.21
N ALA A 124 -3.77 23.66 8.08
CA ALA A 124 -4.78 23.38 7.06
C ALA A 124 -4.50 22.06 6.31
N ARG A 125 -3.24 21.79 5.94
CA ARG A 125 -2.82 20.51 5.33
C ARG A 125 -3.03 19.35 6.30
N GLU A 126 -2.61 19.48 7.56
CA GLU A 126 -2.86 18.52 8.63
C GLU A 126 -4.37 18.18 8.77
N ARG A 127 -5.25 19.19 8.75
CA ARG A 127 -6.72 18.98 8.78
C ARG A 127 -7.24 18.20 7.57
N ILE A 128 -6.76 18.51 6.37
CA ILE A 128 -7.16 17.80 5.13
C ILE A 128 -6.70 16.33 5.17
N GLU A 129 -5.51 16.06 5.70
CA GLU A 129 -5.01 14.69 5.91
C GLU A 129 -5.86 13.93 6.93
N TRP A 130 -6.22 14.55 8.06
CA TRP A 130 -7.14 13.96 9.04
C TRP A 130 -8.54 13.69 8.48
N GLU A 131 -9.11 14.60 7.67
CA GLU A 131 -10.38 14.35 6.98
C GLU A 131 -10.29 13.18 5.99
N ASN A 132 -9.20 13.08 5.23
CA ASN A 132 -8.98 11.98 4.30
C ASN A 132 -8.83 10.63 5.03
N LEU A 133 -8.06 10.59 6.12
CA LEU A 133 -7.95 9.41 6.99
C LEU A 133 -9.31 9.01 7.59
N ALA A 134 -10.14 9.98 8.02
CA ALA A 134 -11.48 9.72 8.52
C ALA A 134 -12.41 9.15 7.43
N ARG A 135 -12.33 9.65 6.18
CA ARG A 135 -13.07 9.11 5.03
C ARG A 135 -12.67 7.68 4.70
N VAL A 136 -11.36 7.39 4.62
CA VAL A 136 -10.84 6.03 4.35
C VAL A 136 -11.27 5.06 5.45
N LYS A 137 -11.20 5.46 6.73
CA LYS A 137 -11.68 4.64 7.85
C LYS A 137 -13.19 4.36 7.74
N GLN A 138 -14.00 5.36 7.38
CA GLN A 138 -15.43 5.19 7.17
C GLN A 138 -15.74 4.28 5.97
N GLU A 139 -14.94 4.32 4.91
CA GLU A 139 -15.07 3.44 3.75
C GLU A 139 -14.73 1.98 4.10
N MET A 140 -13.63 1.74 4.83
CA MET A 140 -13.31 0.38 5.31
C MET A 140 -14.38 -0.22 6.22
N GLU A 141 -15.02 0.57 7.09
CA GLU A 141 -16.13 0.07 7.91
C GLU A 141 -17.36 -0.27 7.05
N ARG A 142 -17.66 0.51 5.99
CA ARG A 142 -18.72 0.16 5.01
C ARG A 142 -18.40 -1.12 4.23
N ASP A 143 -17.13 -1.35 3.87
CA ASP A 143 -16.71 -2.61 3.23
C ASP A 143 -16.82 -3.80 4.16
N ARG A 144 -16.47 -3.61 5.43
CA ARG A 144 -16.73 -4.61 6.47
C ARG A 144 -18.22 -4.89 6.63
N GLU A 145 -19.07 -3.86 6.69
CA GLU A 145 -20.54 -4.01 6.72
C GLU A 145 -21.09 -4.68 5.44
N ARG A 146 -20.44 -4.51 4.27
CA ARG A 146 -20.76 -5.26 3.04
C ARG A 146 -20.42 -6.74 3.23
N LEU A 147 -19.18 -7.06 3.60
CA LEU A 147 -18.70 -8.44 3.80
C LEU A 147 -19.47 -9.19 4.90
N GLU A 148 -19.82 -8.53 6.01
CA GLU A 148 -20.63 -9.14 7.08
C GLU A 148 -22.08 -9.44 6.60
N ARG A 149 -22.66 -8.61 5.74
CA ARG A 149 -23.97 -8.89 5.10
C ARG A 149 -23.89 -10.01 4.07
N ASP A 150 -22.87 -10.01 3.22
CA ASP A 150 -22.69 -11.02 2.17
C ASP A 150 -22.42 -12.40 2.80
N ARG A 151 -21.62 -12.44 3.87
CA ARG A 151 -21.44 -13.65 4.71
C ARG A 151 -22.77 -14.12 5.30
N PHE A 152 -23.59 -13.22 5.86
CA PHE A 152 -24.89 -13.59 6.43
C PHE A 152 -25.90 -14.08 5.37
N GLN A 153 -25.84 -13.55 4.15
CA GLN A 153 -26.60 -14.11 3.02
C GLN A 153 -26.13 -15.51 2.66
N TRP A 154 -24.82 -15.73 2.54
CA TRP A 154 -24.26 -17.04 2.23
C TRP A 154 -24.58 -18.10 3.32
N GLU A 155 -24.48 -17.74 4.59
CA GLU A 155 -24.88 -18.63 5.71
C GLU A 155 -26.38 -18.98 5.66
N ARG A 156 -27.23 -18.03 5.25
CA ARG A 156 -28.68 -18.25 5.06
C ARG A 156 -28.99 -19.12 3.84
N GLU A 157 -28.30 -18.92 2.72
CA GLU A 157 -28.44 -19.75 1.52
C GLU A 157 -28.00 -21.20 1.80
N ARG A 158 -26.83 -21.37 2.42
CA ARG A 158 -26.33 -22.69 2.84
C ARG A 158 -27.28 -23.41 3.79
N ALA A 159 -27.89 -22.71 4.75
CA ALA A 159 -28.90 -23.29 5.64
C ALA A 159 -30.19 -23.68 4.89
N ALA A 160 -30.56 -22.97 3.83
CA ALA A 160 -31.69 -23.33 2.98
C ALA A 160 -31.38 -24.55 2.09
N GLU A 161 -30.17 -24.67 1.55
CA GLU A 161 -29.70 -25.87 0.84
C GLU A 161 -29.67 -27.10 1.76
N GLU A 162 -29.16 -26.96 2.98
CA GLU A 162 -29.14 -28.04 3.98
C GLU A 162 -30.56 -28.49 4.35
N ASN A 163 -31.49 -27.55 4.59
CA ASN A 163 -32.88 -27.90 4.85
C ASN A 163 -33.55 -28.57 3.63
N GLN A 164 -33.30 -28.10 2.41
CA GLN A 164 -33.79 -28.75 1.18
C GLN A 164 -33.23 -30.18 1.04
N GLN A 165 -31.98 -30.41 1.43
CA GLN A 165 -31.38 -31.75 1.41
C GLN A 165 -31.98 -32.65 2.51
N LEU A 166 -32.30 -32.11 3.69
CA LEU A 166 -33.04 -32.82 4.73
C LEU A 166 -34.47 -33.18 4.28
N GLU A 167 -35.16 -32.30 3.54
CA GLU A 167 -36.47 -32.58 2.94
C GLU A 167 -36.40 -33.68 1.88
N ARG A 168 -35.39 -33.66 0.99
CA ARG A 168 -35.13 -34.77 0.04
C ARG A 168 -34.91 -36.09 0.77
N ASN A 169 -34.09 -36.09 1.82
CA ASN A 169 -33.81 -37.28 2.62
C ASN A 169 -35.07 -37.81 3.32
N ARG A 170 -35.93 -36.92 3.86
CA ARG A 170 -37.25 -37.30 4.41
C ARG A 170 -38.15 -37.91 3.34
N ALA A 171 -38.23 -37.31 2.15
CA ALA A 171 -39.05 -37.83 1.06
C ALA A 171 -38.59 -39.22 0.57
N VAL A 172 -37.28 -39.49 0.58
CA VAL A 172 -36.72 -40.84 0.29
C VAL A 172 -37.10 -41.83 1.40
N GLN A 173 -36.98 -41.45 2.67
CA GLN A 173 -37.40 -42.30 3.80
C GLN A 173 -38.92 -42.60 3.79
N GLU A 174 -39.74 -41.63 3.38
CA GLU A 174 -41.19 -41.80 3.26
C GLU A 174 -41.57 -42.77 2.13
N ARG A 175 -40.87 -42.72 0.99
CA ARG A 175 -41.03 -43.71 -0.09
C ARG A 175 -40.66 -45.11 0.37
N ALA A 176 -39.50 -45.27 1.01
CA ALA A 176 -39.06 -46.56 1.53
C ALA A 176 -40.04 -47.15 2.57
N ARG A 177 -40.69 -46.30 3.40
CA ARG A 177 -41.79 -46.74 4.28
C ARG A 177 -43.00 -47.22 3.48
N LYS A 178 -43.46 -46.45 2.50
CA LYS A 178 -44.61 -46.80 1.64
C LYS A 178 -44.39 -48.10 0.85
N GLU A 179 -43.18 -48.33 0.36
CA GLU A 179 -42.78 -49.59 -0.29
C GLU A 179 -42.82 -50.78 0.67
N LEU A 180 -42.36 -50.59 1.92
CA LEU A 180 -42.41 -51.60 2.97
C LEU A 180 -43.85 -51.91 3.41
N ASP A 181 -44.70 -50.88 3.57
CA ASP A 181 -46.13 -51.03 3.84
C ASP A 181 -46.87 -51.80 2.73
N GLN A 182 -46.55 -51.51 1.46
CA GLN A 182 -47.07 -52.24 0.29
C GLN A 182 -46.62 -53.71 0.30
N GLY A 183 -45.35 -53.99 0.63
CA GLY A 183 -44.87 -55.36 0.82
C GLY A 183 -45.62 -56.10 1.94
N HIS A 184 -45.85 -55.42 3.07
CA HIS A 184 -46.66 -55.94 4.18
C HIS A 184 -48.13 -56.15 3.82
N GLU A 185 -48.70 -55.43 2.85
CA GLU A 185 -50.04 -55.72 2.33
C GLU A 185 -50.04 -56.87 1.33
N MET A 186 -49.06 -56.96 0.43
CA MET A 186 -48.91 -58.08 -0.51
C MET A 186 -48.79 -59.42 0.25
N LEU A 187 -47.97 -59.48 1.30
CA LEU A 187 -47.83 -60.65 2.16
C LEU A 187 -49.11 -61.00 2.92
N ARG A 188 -49.95 -60.00 3.26
CA ARG A 188 -51.28 -60.24 3.85
C ARG A 188 -52.26 -60.82 2.83
N ARG A 189 -52.24 -60.37 1.57
CA ARG A 189 -53.07 -60.93 0.49
C ARG A 189 -52.68 -62.38 0.20
N GLN A 190 -51.38 -62.67 0.01
CA GLN A 190 -50.88 -64.03 -0.19
C GLN A 190 -51.23 -65.00 0.97
N ARG A 191 -51.21 -64.51 2.22
CA ARG A 191 -51.67 -65.30 3.38
C ARG A 191 -53.15 -65.62 3.29
N LEU A 192 -54.00 -64.65 2.97
CA LEU A 192 -55.45 -64.85 2.85
C LEU A 192 -55.78 -65.81 1.70
N GLU A 193 -55.12 -65.65 0.55
CA GLU A 193 -55.21 -66.59 -0.59
C GLU A 193 -54.87 -68.02 -0.15
N TRP A 194 -53.72 -68.23 0.51
CA TRP A 194 -53.31 -69.53 1.05
C TRP A 194 -54.31 -70.10 2.07
N GLU A 195 -54.84 -69.28 2.99
CA GLU A 195 -55.86 -69.71 3.95
C GLU A 195 -57.17 -70.10 3.26
N THR A 196 -57.59 -69.40 2.19
CA THR A 196 -58.76 -69.81 1.39
C THR A 196 -58.51 -71.11 0.61
N GLU A 197 -57.33 -71.31 0.02
CA GLU A 197 -57.00 -72.53 -0.71
C GLU A 197 -56.95 -73.74 0.21
N LYS A 198 -56.32 -73.58 1.39
CA LYS A 198 -56.32 -74.56 2.47
C LYS A 198 -57.75 -74.91 2.92
N ASN A 199 -58.64 -73.94 3.02
CA ASN A 199 -60.04 -74.16 3.38
C ASN A 199 -60.83 -74.91 2.28
N LYS A 200 -60.57 -74.65 0.99
CA LYS A 200 -61.14 -75.46 -0.12
C LYS A 200 -60.74 -76.94 0.01
N VAL A 201 -59.46 -77.21 0.27
CA VAL A 201 -58.94 -78.58 0.46
C VAL A 201 -59.55 -79.26 1.69
N LEU A 202 -59.80 -78.51 2.77
CA LEU A 202 -60.51 -79.01 3.96
C LEU A 202 -62.00 -79.32 3.70
N VAL A 203 -62.69 -78.54 2.87
CA VAL A 203 -64.07 -78.83 2.45
C VAL A 203 -64.12 -80.07 1.55
N GLY A 204 -63.16 -80.21 0.62
CA GLY A 204 -63.08 -81.38 -0.28
C GLY A 204 -62.82 -82.73 0.41
N LYS A 205 -62.42 -82.75 1.69
CA LYS A 205 -62.18 -83.99 2.46
C LYS A 205 -63.38 -84.49 3.27
N LYS A 206 -64.56 -83.88 3.17
CA LYS A 206 -65.77 -84.30 3.92
C LYS A 206 -66.65 -85.36 3.25
N SER A 207 -66.29 -85.86 2.07
CA SER A 207 -67.11 -86.79 1.27
C SER A 207 -66.54 -88.22 1.13
N HIS A 208 -65.70 -88.67 2.07
CA HIS A 208 -65.13 -90.04 2.05
C HIS A 208 -65.17 -90.77 3.41
N GLN A 209 -66.17 -90.48 4.23
CA GLN A 209 -66.36 -91.15 5.52
C GLN A 209 -67.34 -92.33 5.40
N GLN A 210 -66.86 -93.53 5.05
CA GLN A 210 -67.46 -94.80 5.52
C GLN A 210 -66.63 -96.07 5.26
N PHE A 211 -65.79 -96.11 4.22
CA PHE A 211 -64.99 -97.31 3.89
C PHE A 211 -63.69 -97.44 4.71
N GLU A 212 -63.37 -96.42 5.51
CA GLU A 212 -62.01 -96.20 6.00
C GLU A 212 -61.69 -96.90 7.34
N HIS A 213 -62.65 -97.35 8.15
CA HIS A 213 -62.41 -97.63 9.58
C HIS A 213 -61.33 -98.70 9.88
N GLU A 214 -61.22 -99.74 9.07
CA GLU A 214 -60.24 -100.83 9.28
C GLU A 214 -58.89 -100.52 8.62
N ARG A 215 -58.91 -99.82 7.47
CA ARG A 215 -57.72 -99.16 6.88
C ARG A 215 -57.15 -98.12 7.84
N LEU A 216 -58.00 -97.42 8.59
CA LEU A 216 -57.65 -96.35 9.53
C LEU A 216 -56.91 -96.83 10.76
N GLU A 217 -56.82 -98.11 11.11
CA GLU A 217 -55.88 -98.52 12.18
C GLU A 217 -54.45 -98.69 11.66
N GLN A 218 -54.26 -99.30 10.48
CA GLN A 218 -52.95 -99.33 9.82
C GLN A 218 -52.52 -97.93 9.38
N GLU A 219 -53.44 -97.14 8.80
CA GLU A 219 -53.17 -95.73 8.49
C GLU A 219 -53.08 -94.86 9.74
N LYS A 220 -53.71 -95.17 10.87
CA LYS A 220 -53.43 -94.46 12.13
C LYS A 220 -52.01 -94.73 12.60
N SER A 221 -51.48 -95.95 12.53
CA SER A 221 -50.06 -96.17 12.83
C SER A 221 -49.12 -95.52 11.79
N ALA A 222 -49.50 -95.48 10.50
CA ALA A 222 -48.74 -94.77 9.46
C ALA A 222 -48.83 -93.24 9.59
N LEU A 223 -49.95 -92.72 10.09
CA LEU A 223 -50.18 -91.30 10.37
C LEU A 223 -49.63 -90.89 11.72
N GLU A 224 -49.58 -91.74 12.74
CA GLU A 224 -48.91 -91.47 14.02
C GLU A 224 -47.39 -91.45 13.80
N SER A 225 -46.82 -92.42 13.08
CA SER A 225 -45.40 -92.34 12.66
C SER A 225 -45.15 -91.19 11.68
N GLY A 226 -46.08 -90.91 10.75
CA GLY A 226 -46.05 -89.74 9.87
C GLY A 226 -46.20 -88.40 10.58
N TRP A 227 -46.90 -88.35 11.72
CA TRP A 227 -47.17 -87.14 12.50
C TRP A 227 -46.10 -86.90 13.56
N GLU A 228 -45.49 -87.94 14.14
CA GLU A 228 -44.22 -87.80 14.85
C GLU A 228 -43.07 -87.43 13.87
N LYS A 229 -43.10 -87.92 12.62
CA LYS A 229 -42.19 -87.43 11.56
C LYS A 229 -42.45 -85.96 11.23
N LEU A 230 -43.70 -85.54 11.02
CA LEU A 230 -44.04 -84.13 10.79
C LEU A 230 -43.79 -83.23 12.00
N LYS A 231 -43.92 -83.74 13.24
CA LYS A 231 -43.43 -83.08 14.46
C LYS A 231 -41.92 -82.94 14.43
N SER A 232 -41.18 -83.98 14.04
CA SER A 232 -39.72 -83.97 13.98
C SER A 232 -39.23 -82.98 12.92
N GLU A 233 -39.81 -83.01 11.72
CA GLU A 233 -39.58 -82.04 10.64
C GLU A 233 -39.97 -80.63 11.07
N ARG A 234 -41.11 -80.43 11.74
CA ARG A 234 -41.51 -79.13 12.28
C ARG A 234 -40.56 -78.64 13.36
N SER A 235 -40.12 -79.51 14.27
CA SER A 235 -39.18 -79.17 15.35
C SER A 235 -37.82 -78.81 14.77
N ALA A 236 -37.36 -79.55 13.77
CA ALA A 236 -36.15 -79.23 13.01
C ALA A 236 -36.28 -77.90 12.27
N TRP A 237 -37.43 -77.59 11.66
CA TRP A 237 -37.67 -76.32 10.97
C TRP A 237 -37.80 -75.13 11.94
N GLU A 238 -38.39 -75.34 13.12
CA GLU A 238 -38.40 -74.35 14.21
C GLU A 238 -37.00 -74.15 14.80
N LEU A 239 -36.16 -75.19 14.85
CA LEU A 239 -34.74 -75.10 15.22
C LEU A 239 -33.92 -74.34 14.17
N GLU A 240 -34.03 -74.69 12.89
CA GLU A 240 -33.37 -74.06 11.74
C GLU A 240 -33.74 -72.57 11.65
N ARG A 241 -35.03 -72.25 11.86
CA ARG A 241 -35.52 -70.88 11.94
C ARG A 241 -34.92 -70.13 13.13
N SER A 242 -34.90 -70.75 14.32
CA SER A 242 -34.29 -70.18 15.52
C SER A 242 -32.77 -69.96 15.34
N GLU A 243 -32.09 -70.81 14.58
CA GLU A 243 -30.67 -70.65 14.23
C GLU A 243 -30.45 -69.53 13.21
N LYS A 244 -31.31 -69.41 12.18
CA LYS A 244 -31.32 -68.29 11.22
C LYS A 244 -31.60 -66.96 11.88
N ASP A 245 -32.54 -66.88 12.82
CA ASP A 245 -32.80 -65.67 13.62
C ASP A 245 -31.56 -65.30 14.46
N ARG A 246 -30.87 -66.29 15.07
CA ARG A 246 -29.58 -66.08 15.77
C ARG A 246 -28.43 -65.69 14.84
N GLU A 247 -28.40 -66.14 13.58
CA GLU A 247 -27.39 -65.71 12.60
C GLU A 247 -27.66 -64.27 12.14
N ALA A 248 -28.93 -63.91 11.91
CA ALA A 248 -29.33 -62.55 11.58
C ALA A 248 -29.01 -61.54 12.70
N ASP A 249 -29.19 -61.91 13.97
CA ASP A 249 -28.77 -61.06 15.10
C ASP A 249 -27.23 -60.97 15.23
N ARG A 250 -26.50 -62.07 15.00
CA ARG A 250 -25.03 -62.02 14.90
C ARG A 250 -24.56 -61.14 13.74
N GLU A 251 -25.25 -61.14 12.60
CA GLU A 251 -24.97 -60.25 11.47
C GLU A 251 -25.30 -58.78 11.78
N ARG A 252 -26.45 -58.49 12.42
CA ARG A 252 -26.79 -57.15 12.91
C ARG A 252 -25.73 -56.61 13.87
N GLU A 253 -25.18 -57.45 14.74
CA GLU A 253 -24.10 -57.04 15.66
C GLU A 253 -22.75 -56.83 14.93
N ARG A 254 -22.39 -57.69 13.96
CA ARG A 254 -21.25 -57.46 13.05
C ARG A 254 -21.40 -56.12 12.31
N ALA A 255 -22.61 -55.78 11.84
CA ALA A 255 -22.91 -54.54 11.15
C ALA A 255 -22.84 -53.31 12.07
N ARG A 256 -23.32 -53.40 13.32
CA ARG A 256 -23.15 -52.34 14.34
C ARG A 256 -21.66 -52.07 14.60
N LYS A 257 -20.87 -53.11 14.85
CA LYS A 257 -19.43 -52.97 15.13
C LYS A 257 -18.65 -52.38 13.96
N ARG A 258 -18.99 -52.74 12.71
CA ARG A 258 -18.45 -52.08 11.51
C ARG A 258 -18.78 -50.60 11.50
N LYS A 259 -20.05 -50.23 11.71
CA LYS A 259 -20.46 -48.83 11.75
C LYS A 259 -19.77 -48.06 12.89
N GLU A 260 -19.64 -48.65 14.07
CA GLU A 260 -18.91 -48.06 15.21
C GLU A 260 -17.44 -47.79 14.85
N THR A 261 -16.75 -48.71 14.14
CA THR A 261 -15.40 -48.47 13.64
C THR A 261 -15.32 -47.42 12.52
N GLU A 262 -16.32 -47.32 11.64
CA GLU A 262 -16.37 -46.27 10.62
C GLU A 262 -16.65 -44.88 11.21
N ASP A 263 -17.59 -44.78 12.15
CA ASP A 263 -17.95 -43.56 12.84
C ASP A 263 -16.77 -43.09 13.74
N TRP A 264 -16.00 -44.02 14.34
CA TRP A 264 -14.74 -43.73 15.04
C TRP A 264 -13.63 -43.25 14.08
N ASN A 265 -13.40 -43.95 12.96
CA ASN A 265 -12.41 -43.55 11.96
C ASN A 265 -12.70 -42.14 11.41
N ARG A 266 -13.97 -41.82 11.14
CA ARG A 266 -14.36 -40.46 10.70
C ARG A 266 -14.13 -39.41 11.78
N ALA A 267 -14.35 -39.74 13.06
CA ALA A 267 -14.04 -38.83 14.17
C ALA A 267 -12.53 -38.58 14.36
N GLU A 268 -11.70 -39.60 14.13
CA GLU A 268 -10.24 -39.49 14.15
C GLU A 268 -9.71 -38.67 12.97
N GLU A 269 -10.25 -38.90 11.75
CA GLU A 269 -9.94 -38.08 10.57
C GLU A 269 -10.31 -36.61 10.77
N ASP A 270 -11.48 -36.34 11.37
CA ASP A 270 -11.92 -34.98 11.74
C ASP A 270 -11.02 -34.34 12.81
N ARG A 271 -10.42 -35.13 13.72
CA ARG A 271 -9.45 -34.62 14.71
C ARG A 271 -8.12 -34.28 14.04
N LEU A 272 -7.55 -35.21 13.26
CA LEU A 272 -6.32 -35.02 12.49
C LEU A 272 -6.42 -33.87 11.48
N LYS A 273 -7.62 -33.62 10.95
CA LYS A 273 -7.90 -32.45 10.11
C LYS A 273 -7.82 -31.14 10.91
N ARG A 274 -8.47 -31.06 12.09
CA ARG A 274 -8.38 -29.87 12.96
C ARG A 274 -6.94 -29.62 13.41
N GLU A 275 -6.22 -30.65 13.81
CA GLU A 275 -4.78 -30.56 14.15
C GLU A 275 -3.94 -30.00 12.99
N ARG A 276 -4.28 -30.33 11.74
CA ARG A 276 -3.62 -29.78 10.54
C ARG A 276 -4.02 -28.34 10.27
N ASP A 277 -5.31 -28.02 10.38
CA ASP A 277 -5.83 -26.67 10.17
C ASP A 277 -5.26 -25.70 11.23
N ASP A 278 -5.21 -26.11 12.50
CA ASP A 278 -4.58 -25.39 13.62
C ASP A 278 -3.06 -25.23 13.40
N ALA A 279 -2.37 -26.26 12.89
CA ALA A 279 -0.95 -26.17 12.56
C ALA A 279 -0.67 -25.23 11.36
N GLU A 280 -1.60 -25.08 10.41
CA GLU A 280 -1.48 -24.05 9.37
C GLU A 280 -1.72 -22.64 9.94
N VAL A 281 -2.71 -22.47 10.80
CA VAL A 281 -2.96 -21.20 11.52
C VAL A 281 -1.71 -20.79 12.32
N GLN A 282 -1.09 -21.71 13.06
CA GLN A 282 0.13 -21.43 13.81
C GLN A 282 1.29 -21.00 12.88
N ARG A 283 1.52 -21.71 11.76
CA ARG A 283 2.54 -21.30 10.77
C ARG A 283 2.30 -19.90 10.24
N ARG A 284 1.05 -19.54 9.91
CA ARG A 284 0.71 -18.19 9.44
C ARG A 284 0.92 -17.13 10.53
N LEU A 285 0.67 -17.45 11.81
CA LEU A 285 0.98 -16.55 12.93
C LEU A 285 2.49 -16.33 13.09
N ASP A 286 3.30 -17.39 12.93
CA ASP A 286 4.75 -17.29 12.97
C ASP A 286 5.34 -16.56 11.75
N GLU A 287 4.75 -16.72 10.56
CA GLU A 287 5.07 -15.93 9.36
C GLU A 287 4.76 -14.43 9.57
N ILE A 288 3.56 -14.09 10.04
CA ILE A 288 3.14 -12.71 10.37
C ILE A 288 4.07 -12.10 11.42
N ARG A 289 4.47 -12.87 12.43
CA ARG A 289 5.43 -12.43 13.44
C ARG A 289 6.80 -12.12 12.85
N GLN A 290 7.33 -12.99 11.98
CA GLN A 290 8.59 -12.71 11.28
C GLN A 290 8.50 -11.50 10.34
N GLU A 291 7.35 -11.25 9.70
CA GLU A 291 7.15 -10.03 8.91
C GLU A 291 7.09 -8.77 9.80
N ALA A 292 6.42 -8.83 10.95
CA ALA A 292 6.42 -7.75 11.93
C ALA A 292 7.84 -7.45 12.45
N GLU A 293 8.62 -8.47 12.81
CA GLU A 293 10.01 -8.33 13.26
C GLU A 293 10.91 -7.73 12.14
N LYS A 294 10.74 -8.16 10.88
CA LYS A 294 11.43 -7.54 9.71
C LYS A 294 11.02 -6.08 9.49
N LEU A 295 9.76 -5.73 9.70
CA LEU A 295 9.28 -4.34 9.60
C LEU A 295 9.82 -3.47 10.75
N THR A 296 9.92 -4.01 11.98
CA THR A 296 10.55 -3.31 13.11
C THR A 296 12.02 -3.03 12.86
N VAL A 297 12.77 -3.95 12.26
CA VAL A 297 14.16 -3.71 11.85
C VAL A 297 14.25 -2.61 10.78
N LYS A 298 13.37 -2.63 9.77
CA LYS A 298 13.32 -1.58 8.75
C LYS A 298 12.94 -0.20 9.29
N ALA A 299 12.05 -0.12 10.28
CA ALA A 299 11.72 1.14 10.95
C ALA A 299 12.96 1.74 11.60
N LYS A 300 13.69 0.95 12.40
CA LYS A 300 14.96 1.37 13.02
C LYS A 300 16.03 1.78 12.00
N GLU A 301 16.08 1.12 10.84
CA GLU A 301 16.97 1.52 9.74
C GLU A 301 16.59 2.89 9.14
N VAL A 302 15.28 3.17 8.99
CA VAL A 302 14.78 4.48 8.54
C VAL A 302 15.07 5.57 9.57
N ASP A 303 14.87 5.29 10.86
CA ASP A 303 15.19 6.23 11.94
C ASP A 303 16.70 6.50 12.04
N GLN A 304 17.55 5.49 11.87
CA GLN A 304 19.01 5.68 11.77
C GLN A 304 19.37 6.55 10.55
N ARG A 305 18.85 6.25 9.36
CA ARG A 305 19.09 7.05 8.14
C ARG A 305 18.60 8.50 8.31
N ARG A 306 17.54 8.73 9.09
CA ARG A 306 17.06 10.06 9.47
C ARG A 306 18.04 10.77 10.39
N LEU A 307 18.51 10.12 11.46
CA LEU A 307 19.53 10.68 12.36
C LEU A 307 20.83 11.01 11.60
N GLU A 308 21.27 10.15 10.68
CA GLU A 308 22.40 10.44 9.80
C GLU A 308 22.15 11.63 8.88
N ALA A 309 20.93 11.83 8.38
CA ALA A 309 20.57 12.98 7.55
C ALA A 309 20.51 14.29 8.36
N GLU A 310 19.94 14.24 9.57
CA GLU A 310 19.92 15.37 10.52
C GLU A 310 21.36 15.74 10.95
N GLN A 311 22.23 14.75 11.21
CA GLN A 311 23.66 14.98 11.47
C GLN A 311 24.36 15.64 10.27
N ARG A 312 24.20 15.10 9.05
CA ARG A 312 24.76 15.71 7.82
C ARG A 312 24.27 17.14 7.60
N HIS A 313 23.03 17.45 7.98
CA HIS A 313 22.50 18.82 7.94
C HIS A 313 23.19 19.73 8.97
N THR A 314 23.45 19.27 10.19
CA THR A 314 24.23 20.04 11.19
C THR A 314 25.69 20.24 10.77
N ASP A 315 26.34 19.23 10.17
CA ASP A 315 27.70 19.36 9.63
C ASP A 315 27.75 20.35 8.45
N ALA A 316 26.75 20.31 7.55
CA ALA A 316 26.63 21.26 6.44
C ALA A 316 26.41 22.70 6.93
N ALA A 317 25.57 22.91 7.95
CA ALA A 317 25.37 24.23 8.58
C ALA A 317 26.66 24.75 9.24
N LEU A 318 27.40 23.89 9.95
CA LEU A 318 28.70 24.21 10.54
C LEU A 318 29.77 24.53 9.48
N LEU A 319 29.70 23.92 8.29
CA LEU A 319 30.55 24.27 7.15
C LEU A 319 30.16 25.60 6.53
N GLN A 320 28.86 25.91 6.40
CA GLN A 320 28.39 27.24 5.96
C GLN A 320 28.82 28.35 6.91
N GLU A 321 28.72 28.14 8.24
CA GLU A 321 29.22 29.09 9.24
C GLU A 321 30.73 29.36 9.07
N LYS A 322 31.53 28.31 8.90
CA LYS A 322 32.98 28.42 8.65
C LYS A 322 33.29 29.15 7.34
N LEU A 323 32.53 28.90 6.27
CA LEU A 323 32.68 29.61 5.00
C LEU A 323 32.34 31.10 5.15
N ALA A 324 31.23 31.44 5.82
CA ALA A 324 30.86 32.83 6.09
C ALA A 324 31.91 33.57 6.93
N VAL A 325 32.56 32.91 7.88
CA VAL A 325 33.71 33.48 8.62
C VAL A 325 34.91 33.75 7.71
N VAL A 326 35.22 32.84 6.77
CA VAL A 326 36.29 33.03 5.78
C VAL A 326 35.96 34.15 4.79
N GLU A 327 34.74 34.20 4.26
CA GLU A 327 34.28 35.26 3.35
C GLU A 327 34.33 36.64 4.00
N ASN A 328 33.87 36.77 5.24
CA ASN A 328 33.98 38.02 6.00
C ASN A 328 35.45 38.41 6.25
N ALA A 329 36.33 37.44 6.50
CA ALA A 329 37.77 37.70 6.63
C ALA A 329 38.45 38.09 5.30
N MET A 330 37.96 37.60 4.15
CA MET A 330 38.41 38.05 2.83
C MET A 330 37.89 39.46 2.53
N ARG A 331 36.60 39.73 2.75
CA ARG A 331 35.99 41.07 2.57
C ARG A 331 36.69 42.14 3.42
N GLY A 332 37.09 41.81 4.64
CA GLY A 332 37.89 42.69 5.49
C GLY A 332 39.27 43.02 4.89
N LYS A 333 39.93 42.07 4.23
CA LYS A 333 41.19 42.29 3.51
C LYS A 333 41.01 43.07 2.21
N GLU A 334 39.93 42.84 1.48
CA GLU A 334 39.60 43.63 0.28
C GLU A 334 39.39 45.10 0.62
N GLU A 335 38.74 45.39 1.76
CA GLU A 335 38.55 46.77 2.21
C GLU A 335 39.85 47.38 2.79
N GLU A 336 40.71 46.59 3.44
CA GLU A 336 42.08 47.04 3.79
C GLU A 336 42.90 47.39 2.53
N LEU A 337 42.80 46.58 1.47
CA LEU A 337 43.43 46.84 0.18
C LEU A 337 42.87 48.11 -0.48
N ARG A 338 41.55 48.31 -0.51
CA ARG A 338 40.94 49.58 -0.97
C ARG A 338 41.43 50.79 -0.18
N GLN A 339 41.51 50.68 1.14
CA GLN A 339 42.04 51.77 1.97
C GLN A 339 43.53 52.04 1.69
N ARG A 340 44.30 51.01 1.34
CA ARG A 340 45.70 51.15 0.91
C ARG A 340 45.81 51.80 -0.48
N GLU A 341 45.00 51.39 -1.45
CA GLU A 341 44.90 52.03 -2.77
C GLU A 341 44.48 53.49 -2.66
N ALA A 342 43.47 53.81 -1.86
CA ALA A 342 43.04 55.19 -1.60
C ALA A 342 44.15 56.05 -0.98
N ARG A 343 45.00 55.47 -0.11
CA ARG A 343 46.20 56.15 0.42
C ARG A 343 47.28 56.35 -0.64
N ILE A 344 47.50 55.37 -1.53
CA ILE A 344 48.44 55.47 -2.66
C ILE A 344 47.97 56.56 -3.63
N ASN A 345 46.73 56.51 -4.08
CA ASN A 345 46.13 57.51 -4.97
C ASN A 345 46.20 58.94 -4.38
N LYS A 346 46.02 59.07 -3.06
CA LYS A 346 46.19 60.35 -2.36
C LYS A 346 47.66 60.81 -2.30
N ALA A 347 48.61 59.89 -2.13
CA ALA A 347 50.04 60.19 -2.17
C ALA A 347 50.50 60.58 -3.58
N GLU A 348 50.06 59.87 -4.62
CA GLU A 348 50.28 60.23 -6.03
C GLU A 348 49.70 61.61 -6.37
N GLY A 349 48.49 61.91 -5.89
CA GLY A 349 47.88 63.24 -6.04
C GLY A 349 48.66 64.35 -5.30
N SER A 350 49.42 64.01 -4.26
CA SER A 350 50.33 64.94 -3.59
C SER A 350 51.66 65.09 -4.33
N LEU A 351 52.20 64.00 -4.89
CA LEU A 351 53.41 63.99 -5.71
C LEU A 351 53.21 64.78 -7.00
N LYS A 352 52.07 64.63 -7.68
CA LYS A 352 51.71 65.43 -8.87
C LYS A 352 51.68 66.93 -8.56
N LYS A 353 51.17 67.33 -7.39
CA LYS A 353 51.23 68.75 -6.94
C LYS A 353 52.64 69.22 -6.61
N GLN A 354 53.52 68.34 -6.12
CA GLN A 354 54.93 68.68 -5.91
C GLN A 354 55.67 68.82 -7.24
N ASP A 355 55.36 67.99 -8.24
CA ASP A 355 55.88 68.06 -9.60
C ASP A 355 55.38 69.32 -10.36
N GLU A 356 54.11 69.70 -10.19
CA GLU A 356 53.56 70.99 -10.65
C GLU A 356 54.27 72.18 -9.99
N LEU A 357 54.50 72.13 -8.67
CA LEU A 357 55.26 73.17 -7.96
C LEU A 357 56.73 73.22 -8.39
N TRP A 358 57.35 72.08 -8.72
CA TRP A 358 58.72 72.02 -9.22
C TRP A 358 58.84 72.66 -10.61
N LYS A 359 57.89 72.37 -11.52
CA LYS A 359 57.81 73.00 -12.84
C LYS A 359 57.55 74.51 -12.77
N LEU A 360 56.74 74.95 -11.80
CA LEU A 360 56.58 76.37 -11.51
C LEU A 360 57.91 77.00 -11.04
N LEU A 361 58.68 76.30 -10.21
CA LEU A 361 60.01 76.74 -9.77
C LEU A 361 61.00 76.82 -10.93
N GLU A 362 61.09 75.80 -11.79
CA GLU A 362 61.90 75.83 -13.02
C GLU A 362 61.50 76.98 -13.95
N SER A 363 60.20 77.28 -14.07
CA SER A 363 59.73 78.43 -14.86
C SER A 363 60.11 79.76 -14.22
N LEU A 364 60.21 79.81 -12.88
CA LEU A 364 60.65 81.00 -12.15
C LEU A 364 62.15 81.22 -12.37
N ASP A 365 62.97 80.19 -12.16
CA ASP A 365 64.43 80.22 -12.39
C ASP A 365 64.76 80.57 -13.85
N ALA A 366 64.00 80.03 -14.82
CA ALA A 366 64.12 80.40 -16.23
C ALA A 366 63.77 81.89 -16.48
N SER A 367 62.70 82.40 -15.85
CA SER A 367 62.32 83.82 -15.96
C SER A 367 63.33 84.75 -15.27
N GLU A 368 63.97 84.33 -14.18
CA GLU A 368 65.05 85.06 -13.53
C GLU A 368 66.33 85.03 -14.39
N LEU A 369 66.62 83.93 -15.09
CA LEU A 369 67.71 83.87 -16.05
C LEU A 369 67.48 84.82 -17.24
N GLU A 370 66.25 84.93 -17.75
CA GLU A 370 65.90 85.92 -18.78
C GLU A 370 65.93 87.36 -18.25
N ALA A 371 65.44 87.61 -17.04
CA ALA A 371 65.54 88.92 -16.39
C ALA A 371 66.99 89.35 -16.17
N ASN A 372 67.89 88.43 -15.81
CA ASN A 372 69.32 88.69 -15.70
C ASN A 372 69.98 88.93 -17.08
N ARG A 373 69.62 88.17 -18.13
CA ARG A 373 70.05 88.46 -19.51
C ARG A 373 69.59 89.84 -19.99
N LEU A 374 68.37 90.24 -19.66
CA LEU A 374 67.85 91.58 -19.92
C LEU A 374 68.61 92.65 -19.12
N ALA A 375 68.88 92.42 -17.84
CA ALA A 375 69.67 93.33 -17.01
C ALA A 375 71.11 93.50 -17.52
N ASP A 376 71.74 92.44 -18.00
CA ASP A 376 73.09 92.48 -18.58
C ASP A 376 73.09 93.10 -19.99
N SER A 377 72.03 92.90 -20.77
CA SER A 377 71.79 93.66 -22.00
C SER A 377 71.63 95.17 -21.71
N PHE A 378 70.90 95.54 -20.66
CA PHE A 378 70.83 96.92 -20.18
C PHE A 378 72.17 97.46 -19.66
N ARG A 379 73.02 96.62 -19.04
CA ARG A 379 74.40 97.00 -18.68
C ARG A 379 75.26 97.26 -19.92
N GLN A 380 75.18 96.40 -20.94
CA GLN A 380 75.88 96.61 -22.21
C GLN A 380 75.36 97.86 -22.94
N GLN A 381 74.05 98.05 -23.04
CA GLN A 381 73.47 99.29 -23.59
C GLN A 381 73.91 100.52 -22.81
N LYS A 382 73.99 100.45 -21.47
CA LYS A 382 74.51 101.56 -20.65
C LYS A 382 75.99 101.82 -20.88
N GLN A 383 76.81 100.79 -21.08
CA GLN A 383 78.22 100.95 -21.47
C GLN A 383 78.35 101.56 -22.87
N ILE A 384 77.54 101.13 -23.84
CA ILE A 384 77.47 101.71 -25.18
C ILE A 384 77.03 103.19 -25.10
N VAL A 385 76.02 103.52 -24.30
CA VAL A 385 75.60 104.92 -24.09
C VAL A 385 76.71 105.74 -23.43
N GLN A 386 77.40 105.22 -22.40
CA GLN A 386 78.53 105.92 -21.78
C GLN A 386 79.73 106.09 -22.74
N GLN A 387 79.95 105.14 -23.64
CA GLN A 387 80.97 105.23 -24.68
C GLN A 387 80.57 106.23 -25.77
N LEU A 388 79.30 106.26 -26.18
CA LEU A 388 78.75 107.28 -27.08
C LEU A 388 78.72 108.68 -26.42
N GLU A 389 78.54 108.79 -25.10
CA GLU A 389 78.67 110.04 -24.35
C GLU A 389 80.13 110.51 -24.29
N TRP A 390 81.09 109.58 -24.20
CA TRP A 390 82.53 109.89 -24.29
C TRP A 390 82.94 110.32 -25.71
N GLU A 391 82.47 109.64 -26.75
CA GLU A 391 82.69 110.00 -28.16
C GLU A 391 82.01 111.33 -28.53
N ARG A 392 80.77 111.55 -28.04
CA ARG A 392 80.06 112.84 -28.14
C ARG A 392 80.79 113.96 -27.38
N GLY A 393 81.52 113.64 -26.32
CA GLY A 393 82.46 114.54 -25.65
C GLY A 393 83.58 115.08 -26.54
N GLN A 394 83.84 114.48 -27.71
CA GLN A 394 84.75 115.03 -28.74
C GLN A 394 84.01 115.79 -29.87
N PHE A 395 82.68 115.79 -29.91
CA PHE A 395 81.88 116.26 -31.05
C PHE A 395 80.75 117.25 -30.70
N GLU A 396 80.85 117.97 -29.57
CA GLU A 396 79.97 119.13 -29.29
C GLU A 396 80.63 120.48 -29.62
N ALA A 397 80.83 120.70 -30.92
CA ALA A 397 80.83 122.03 -31.53
C ALA A 397 79.68 122.11 -32.56
N GLU A 398 79.09 123.29 -32.72
CA GLU A 398 78.04 123.61 -33.72
C GLU A 398 76.65 122.94 -33.54
N LYS A 399 75.91 123.46 -32.54
CA LYS A 399 74.62 124.19 -32.69
C LYS A 399 73.98 124.28 -34.11
N PRO A 400 72.64 124.54 -34.24
CA PRO A 400 71.54 124.30 -33.28
C PRO A 400 70.12 123.98 -33.86
N ALA A 401 69.29 123.36 -33.01
CA ALA A 401 67.85 123.67 -32.74
C ALA A 401 66.69 123.50 -33.77
N VAL A 402 65.49 123.39 -33.17
CA VAL A 402 64.11 123.60 -33.66
C VAL A 402 63.42 122.50 -34.51
N GLY A 403 62.41 121.85 -33.88
CA GLY A 403 61.06 121.76 -34.50
C GLY A 403 60.42 120.37 -34.54
N PRO A 404 59.28 120.13 -33.85
CA PRO A 404 58.71 118.77 -33.73
C PRO A 404 57.28 118.57 -34.30
N ASN A 405 56.87 117.30 -34.25
CA ASN A 405 55.51 116.69 -34.29
C ASN A 405 55.33 115.73 -35.47
N LEU A 406 55.41 114.42 -35.23
CA LEU A 406 54.35 113.54 -34.69
C LEU A 406 53.13 113.42 -35.61
N ILE A 407 53.05 112.28 -36.31
CA ILE A 407 52.14 111.17 -35.95
C ILE A 407 52.69 109.88 -36.59
N THR A 408 52.87 108.85 -35.77
CA THR A 408 53.04 107.44 -36.17
C THR A 408 51.79 106.66 -35.68
N ALA A 409 51.46 105.46 -36.16
CA ALA A 409 52.24 104.52 -36.96
C ALA A 409 51.36 103.65 -37.89
N THR A 410 51.96 103.19 -39.00
CA THR A 410 51.90 101.81 -39.58
C THR A 410 50.63 100.97 -39.42
N THR A 411 49.95 100.55 -40.51
CA THR A 411 50.27 99.35 -41.34
C THR A 411 50.50 98.09 -40.50
N SER A 412 49.61 97.09 -40.44
CA SER A 412 49.01 96.24 -41.51
C SER A 412 49.89 95.05 -41.92
N GLU A 413 49.22 93.90 -42.13
CA GLU A 413 49.68 92.77 -42.95
C GLU A 413 50.90 91.96 -42.40
N GLU A 414 51.10 90.67 -42.68
CA GLU A 414 50.25 89.70 -43.39
C GLU A 414 50.48 88.21 -42.96
N SER A 415 49.72 87.34 -43.62
CA SER A 415 49.89 85.91 -43.90
C SER A 415 51.29 85.27 -43.86
N VAL A 416 51.30 83.97 -43.53
CA VAL A 416 51.76 82.81 -44.35
C VAL A 416 51.52 81.57 -43.48
N GLU A 417 50.69 80.56 -43.79
CA GLU A 417 50.38 79.78 -45.01
C GLU A 417 51.28 78.54 -45.21
N GLY A 418 50.66 77.37 -45.44
CA GLY A 418 51.28 76.06 -45.73
C GLY A 418 50.62 74.92 -44.92
N LYS A 419 49.99 73.85 -45.46
CA LYS A 419 50.33 72.89 -46.55
C LYS A 419 51.44 71.90 -46.17
N GLU A 420 51.49 70.61 -46.56
CA GLU A 420 50.60 69.60 -47.22
C GLU A 420 51.31 68.21 -46.99
N THR A 421 50.78 66.98 -47.06
CA THR A 421 49.57 66.33 -47.65
C THR A 421 49.27 64.96 -46.96
N HIS A 422 48.40 64.12 -47.56
CA HIS A 422 48.28 62.62 -47.60
C HIS A 422 49.22 61.68 -46.76
N THR A 423 48.85 60.45 -46.36
CA THR A 423 48.41 59.30 -47.20
C THR A 423 47.75 58.12 -46.45
N SER A 424 46.88 57.35 -47.16
CA SER A 424 46.61 55.89 -47.01
C SER A 424 46.05 55.33 -45.66
N GLY A 425 45.22 54.28 -45.60
CA GLY A 425 44.59 53.47 -46.64
C GLY A 425 43.68 52.38 -46.06
N LYS A 426 42.62 51.98 -46.78
CA LYS A 426 41.67 50.90 -46.41
C LYS A 426 42.22 49.53 -46.87
N PRO A 427 41.82 48.38 -46.28
CA PRO A 427 40.56 47.75 -46.71
C PRO A 427 39.75 47.02 -45.60
N PRO A 428 38.50 46.59 -45.87
CA PRO A 428 37.61 45.92 -44.90
C PRO A 428 37.40 44.42 -45.16
N ILE A 429 36.95 43.68 -44.15
CA ILE A 429 36.30 42.36 -44.29
C ILE A 429 34.99 42.36 -43.46
N LYS A 430 33.94 41.73 -43.98
CA LYS A 430 32.65 41.48 -43.28
C LYS A 430 32.66 40.06 -42.69
N LEU A 431 31.94 39.81 -41.59
CA LEU A 431 30.90 38.76 -41.49
C LEU A 431 30.30 38.58 -40.07
N THR A 432 28.98 38.84 -39.97
CA THR A 432 27.91 38.11 -39.23
C THR A 432 27.90 37.84 -37.71
N THR A 433 26.65 37.62 -37.24
CA THR A 433 26.18 36.80 -36.09
C THR A 433 26.28 37.34 -34.65
N GLU A 434 25.26 38.13 -34.30
CA GLU A 434 24.21 37.80 -33.30
C GLU A 434 24.52 37.65 -31.78
N PRO A 435 23.50 37.81 -30.90
CA PRO A 435 23.71 38.39 -29.57
C PRO A 435 23.78 37.39 -28.41
N LYS A 436 24.25 37.87 -27.26
CA LYS A 436 23.98 37.25 -25.95
C LYS A 436 23.52 38.28 -24.91
N ASN A 437 22.40 37.93 -24.30
CA ASN A 437 21.67 38.67 -23.28
C ASN A 437 22.54 39.13 -22.10
N GLU A 438 22.42 40.41 -21.73
CA GLU A 438 22.67 40.86 -20.36
C GLU A 438 21.41 40.63 -19.51
N PRO A 439 21.56 40.15 -18.26
CA PRO A 439 20.53 40.27 -17.25
C PRO A 439 20.97 41.21 -16.10
N PHE A 440 20.23 42.31 -15.96
CA PHE A 440 19.77 42.87 -14.68
C PHE A 440 20.81 43.21 -13.58
N THR A 441 21.05 44.51 -13.38
CA THR A 441 21.75 45.05 -12.21
C THR A 441 20.82 45.20 -11.01
N GLU A 442 21.12 44.56 -9.87
CA GLU A 442 20.55 44.92 -8.56
C GLU A 442 21.50 45.84 -7.75
N PRO A 443 20.95 46.72 -6.88
CA PRO A 443 21.73 47.73 -6.18
C PRO A 443 22.48 47.20 -4.94
N LYS A 444 23.52 47.92 -4.52
CA LYS A 444 24.35 47.60 -3.36
C LYS A 444 23.63 47.93 -2.04
N ALA A 445 23.69 47.01 -1.07
CA ALA A 445 23.33 47.30 0.32
C ALA A 445 24.37 48.21 1.01
N GLY A 446 23.91 48.99 1.99
CA GLY A 446 24.75 49.86 2.81
C GLY A 446 25.55 49.13 3.89
N SER A 447 26.48 49.84 4.53
CA SER A 447 27.34 49.34 5.61
C SER A 447 27.03 50.06 6.92
N ILE A 448 26.77 49.32 7.99
CA ILE A 448 26.65 49.83 9.37
C ILE A 448 27.40 48.90 10.34
N ASP A 449 28.12 49.50 11.28
CA ASP A 449 28.87 48.82 12.34
C ASP A 449 27.97 48.31 13.47
N GLU A 450 28.23 47.11 14.01
CA GLU A 450 27.73 46.68 15.32
C GLU A 450 28.84 46.61 16.39
N PRO A 451 28.52 46.93 17.66
CA PRO A 451 29.51 47.05 18.73
C PRO A 451 29.93 45.71 19.37
N LYS A 452 31.20 45.64 19.75
CA LYS A 452 31.82 44.48 20.40
C LYS A 452 31.22 44.19 21.78
N THR A 453 30.61 43.03 21.97
CA THR A 453 30.37 42.44 23.30
C THR A 453 31.34 41.28 23.55
N LYS A 454 31.99 41.30 24.72
CA LYS A 454 32.75 40.17 25.28
C LYS A 454 31.94 39.57 26.44
N LEU A 455 32.42 38.43 26.95
CA LEU A 455 31.79 37.55 27.94
C LEU A 455 30.70 36.65 27.32
N GLY A 456 30.64 35.35 27.60
CA GLY A 456 31.57 34.52 28.39
C GLY A 456 30.85 33.47 29.23
N GLY A 457 30.76 32.22 28.77
CA GLY A 457 30.11 31.16 29.53
C GLY A 457 30.00 29.82 28.80
N LYS A 458 31.08 29.02 28.82
CA LYS A 458 31.01 27.62 28.38
C LYS A 458 30.20 26.80 29.40
N ARG A 459 28.92 26.56 29.14
CA ARG A 459 28.14 25.52 29.85
C ARG A 459 28.10 24.27 28.98
N LYS A 460 28.70 23.19 29.47
CA LYS A 460 28.64 21.86 28.86
C LYS A 460 27.30 21.22 29.27
N VAL A 461 26.32 21.22 28.39
CA VAL A 461 25.03 20.56 28.63
C VAL A 461 25.18 19.09 28.24
N THR A 462 25.25 18.22 29.24
CA THR A 462 25.01 16.79 29.04
C THR A 462 23.50 16.59 29.00
N ILE A 463 22.97 16.06 27.90
CA ILE A 463 21.58 15.63 27.82
C ILE A 463 21.57 14.15 28.18
N GLU A 464 21.20 13.82 29.41
CA GLU A 464 20.86 12.46 29.79
C GLU A 464 19.41 12.21 29.33
N VAL A 465 19.24 11.23 28.45
CA VAL A 465 17.93 10.84 27.91
C VAL A 465 17.25 9.91 28.93
N VAL A 466 16.13 10.35 29.49
CA VAL A 466 15.33 9.57 30.43
C VAL A 466 14.27 8.79 29.66
N GLU A 467 14.64 7.59 29.21
CA GLU A 467 13.76 6.60 28.55
C GLU A 467 13.55 5.38 29.46
N ASP A 468 12.78 5.52 30.56
CA ASP A 468 12.58 4.37 31.48
C ASP A 468 11.30 4.38 32.37
N GLU A 469 10.20 5.05 31.96
CA GLU A 469 8.94 5.05 32.74
C GLU A 469 7.72 4.33 32.09
N GLU A 470 7.65 4.14 30.76
CA GLU A 470 6.46 3.50 30.14
C GLU A 470 6.43 1.95 30.22
N GLU A 471 7.58 1.29 30.35
CA GLU A 471 7.66 -0.19 30.43
C GLU A 471 7.09 -0.77 31.75
N ALA A 472 7.07 0.03 32.83
CA ALA A 472 6.68 -0.42 34.17
C ALA A 472 5.21 -0.85 34.29
N ILE A 473 4.32 -0.25 33.48
CA ILE A 473 2.86 -0.44 33.60
C ILE A 473 2.39 -1.78 33.01
N LEU A 474 3.09 -2.32 32.02
CA LEU A 474 2.65 -3.52 31.28
C LEU A 474 3.04 -4.86 31.92
N ARG A 475 3.95 -4.87 32.91
CA ARG A 475 4.44 -6.10 33.54
C ARG A 475 3.58 -6.60 34.73
N GLY A 476 2.65 -5.78 35.23
CA GLY A 476 1.90 -6.04 36.47
C GLY A 476 0.72 -7.03 36.43
N ARG A 477 0.63 -7.95 35.44
CA ARG A 477 -0.61 -8.75 35.25
C ARG A 477 -0.47 -10.17 34.66
N ARG A 478 0.59 -10.92 35.00
CA ARG A 478 0.75 -12.31 34.49
C ARG A 478 1.24 -13.39 35.48
N ASP A 479 1.00 -13.21 36.78
CA ASP A 479 1.32 -14.22 37.81
C ASP A 479 0.10 -14.66 38.62
N ILE A 480 -0.69 -15.60 38.08
CA ILE A 480 -1.61 -16.43 38.86
C ILE A 480 -1.50 -17.89 38.38
N GLN A 481 -0.88 -18.71 39.22
CA GLN A 481 -0.99 -20.17 39.32
C GLN A 481 -0.98 -21.02 38.04
N ARG A 482 0.17 -21.65 37.78
CA ARG A 482 0.21 -23.09 37.45
C ARG A 482 0.78 -23.85 38.64
N GLN A 483 0.04 -24.83 39.16
CA GLN A 483 0.60 -25.92 39.97
C GLN A 483 0.96 -27.06 39.00
N PRO A 484 2.00 -27.87 39.28
CA PRO A 484 2.23 -29.10 38.53
C PRO A 484 1.24 -30.18 38.97
N ASP A 485 0.69 -30.93 38.01
CA ASP A 485 -0.09 -32.14 38.29
C ASP A 485 0.84 -33.27 38.79
N PRO A 486 0.41 -34.11 39.76
CA PRO A 486 1.22 -35.22 40.26
C PRO A 486 1.25 -36.40 39.27
N GLU A 487 2.36 -37.12 39.26
CA GLU A 487 2.58 -38.30 38.41
C GLU A 487 1.60 -39.44 38.70
N PHE A 488 1.16 -40.15 37.66
CA PHE A 488 0.19 -41.25 37.76
C PHE A 488 0.87 -42.61 37.54
N ASP A 489 1.18 -43.34 38.61
CA ASP A 489 1.86 -44.66 38.58
C ASP A 489 0.89 -45.81 38.22
N PRO A 490 1.08 -46.51 37.08
CA PRO A 490 0.15 -47.53 36.60
C PRO A 490 0.45 -48.94 37.15
N LYS A 491 0.50 -49.13 38.48
CA LYS A 491 0.75 -50.44 39.11
C LYS A 491 -0.16 -50.79 40.30
N ALA A 492 -1.40 -51.20 39.99
CA ALA A 492 -2.23 -52.00 40.92
C ALA A 492 -2.92 -53.16 40.18
N LYS A 493 -2.95 -54.35 40.80
CA LYS A 493 -3.63 -55.55 40.29
C LYS A 493 -4.70 -56.02 41.28
N GLY A 494 -5.75 -56.65 40.75
CA GLY A 494 -6.85 -57.26 41.54
C GLY A 494 -8.02 -56.29 41.77
N GLY A 495 -9.26 -56.77 41.90
CA GLY A 495 -9.70 -58.15 41.74
C GLY A 495 -11.23 -58.31 41.85
N VAL A 496 -11.71 -59.42 41.28
CA VAL A 496 -12.89 -60.25 41.63
C VAL A 496 -13.59 -59.81 42.94
N ASP A 497 -14.91 -59.57 42.99
CA ASP A 497 -15.92 -60.66 42.94
C ASP A 497 -17.36 -60.26 42.49
N PHE A 498 -18.24 -61.27 42.42
CA PHE A 498 -19.65 -61.23 42.04
C PHE A 498 -20.59 -60.70 43.14
N GLY A 499 -21.76 -60.16 42.77
CA GLY A 499 -22.80 -59.80 43.74
C GLY A 499 -24.07 -59.14 43.18
N ARG A 500 -25.08 -59.95 42.79
CA ARG A 500 -26.46 -59.53 42.50
C ARG A 500 -27.40 -60.71 42.80
N PRO A 501 -28.72 -60.50 43.04
CA PRO A 501 -29.46 -59.32 43.49
C PRO A 501 -30.20 -59.61 44.83
N VAL A 502 -31.10 -58.72 45.28
CA VAL A 502 -32.41 -59.11 45.89
C VAL A 502 -33.36 -57.90 45.98
N THR A 503 -34.66 -58.17 46.12
CA THR A 503 -35.80 -57.24 46.14
C THR A 503 -36.09 -56.59 47.51
N GLY A 504 -36.72 -55.41 47.52
CA GLY A 504 -37.30 -54.81 48.74
C GLY A 504 -38.32 -53.71 48.41
N ASN A 505 -39.41 -53.61 49.18
CA ASN A 505 -40.52 -52.68 48.95
C ASN A 505 -40.50 -51.42 49.83
N GLN A 506 -41.29 -50.43 49.41
CA GLN A 506 -41.83 -49.31 50.20
C GLN A 506 -42.64 -49.77 51.45
N PRO A 507 -43.16 -48.85 52.31
CA PRO A 507 -42.68 -47.51 52.68
C PRO A 507 -42.79 -47.20 54.21
N THR A 508 -42.17 -46.11 54.69
CA THR A 508 -42.74 -45.31 55.82
C THR A 508 -42.16 -43.89 55.94
N ARG A 509 -43.01 -42.98 56.44
CA ARG A 509 -42.71 -41.77 57.23
C ARG A 509 -43.18 -42.07 58.69
N PRO A 510 -42.86 -41.28 59.75
CA PRO A 510 -42.71 -39.83 59.73
C PRO A 510 -41.68 -39.20 60.72
N ASP A 511 -41.75 -37.86 60.82
CA ASP A 511 -41.44 -36.94 61.92
C ASP A 511 -40.00 -36.67 62.46
N ASP A 512 -39.69 -35.36 62.45
CA ASP A 512 -38.92 -34.51 63.36
C ASP A 512 -37.68 -34.99 64.15
N ILE A 513 -36.58 -34.23 64.00
CA ILE A 513 -35.91 -33.54 65.11
C ILE A 513 -35.10 -32.33 64.60
N ARG A 514 -35.25 -31.16 65.24
CA ARG A 514 -34.43 -29.96 65.01
C ARG A 514 -33.03 -30.10 65.62
N LYS A 515 -31.93 -29.87 64.88
CA LYS A 515 -30.66 -29.31 65.41
C LYS A 515 -29.89 -28.46 64.37
N ASN A 516 -29.52 -27.25 64.79
CA ASN A 516 -28.45 -26.32 64.39
C ASN A 516 -27.86 -26.32 62.94
N PRO A 517 -27.83 -25.16 62.26
CA PRO A 517 -26.99 -24.94 61.08
C PRO A 517 -25.56 -24.49 61.46
N THR A 518 -24.60 -25.41 61.48
CA THR A 518 -23.16 -25.07 61.53
C THR A 518 -22.59 -24.88 60.12
N ALA A 519 -21.74 -23.85 59.94
CA ALA A 519 -21.30 -23.44 58.62
C ALA A 519 -20.17 -24.32 58.06
N SER A 520 -20.46 -25.13 57.03
CA SER A 520 -19.46 -25.56 56.04
C SER A 520 -20.09 -26.11 54.74
N ASN A 521 -20.44 -25.22 53.80
CA ASN A 521 -20.47 -25.56 52.38
C ASN A 521 -20.42 -24.28 51.51
N ARG A 522 -19.33 -24.04 50.77
CA ARG A 522 -19.15 -22.83 49.93
C ARG A 522 -18.62 -23.09 48.51
N ASN A 523 -18.41 -24.36 48.13
CA ASN A 523 -17.68 -24.74 46.92
C ASN A 523 -18.54 -25.43 45.84
N HIS A 524 -19.84 -25.09 45.72
CA HIS A 524 -20.77 -25.73 44.76
C HIS A 524 -21.62 -24.77 43.90
N HIS A 525 -21.40 -23.45 43.95
CA HIS A 525 -22.25 -22.48 43.24
C HIS A 525 -21.85 -21.96 41.83
N PRO A 526 -20.69 -22.24 41.19
CA PRO A 526 -20.40 -21.64 39.89
C PRO A 526 -21.39 -22.08 38.80
N ARG A 527 -21.85 -23.34 38.85
CA ARG A 527 -22.80 -23.90 37.88
C ARG A 527 -24.23 -23.35 38.04
N GLN A 528 -24.62 -22.98 39.26
CA GLN A 528 -25.94 -22.42 39.56
C GLN A 528 -26.00 -20.93 39.16
N ALA A 529 -24.96 -20.16 39.47
CA ALA A 529 -24.80 -18.79 38.98
C ALA A 529 -24.78 -18.71 37.44
N GLN A 530 -24.17 -19.69 36.76
CA GLN A 530 -24.23 -19.79 35.29
C GLN A 530 -25.66 -20.06 34.76
N GLN A 531 -26.46 -20.88 35.44
CA GLN A 531 -27.87 -21.12 35.05
C GLN A 531 -28.76 -19.88 35.29
N GLU A 532 -28.53 -19.15 36.37
CA GLU A 532 -29.24 -17.89 36.64
C GLU A 532 -28.86 -16.79 35.65
N ALA A 533 -27.57 -16.63 35.34
CA ALA A 533 -27.11 -15.71 34.30
C ALA A 533 -27.66 -16.06 32.90
N PHE A 534 -27.84 -17.35 32.59
CA PHE A 534 -28.48 -17.79 31.34
C PHE A 534 -29.97 -17.39 31.31
N ARG A 535 -30.72 -17.62 32.40
CA ARG A 535 -32.13 -17.20 32.51
C ARG A 535 -32.29 -15.68 32.39
N GLN A 536 -31.49 -14.89 33.10
CA GLN A 536 -31.51 -13.43 33.01
C GLN A 536 -31.26 -12.94 31.58
N ARG A 537 -30.32 -13.57 30.85
CA ARG A 537 -30.05 -13.24 29.45
C ARG A 537 -31.22 -13.61 28.53
N GLU A 538 -31.92 -14.71 28.80
CA GLU A 538 -33.10 -15.12 28.02
C GLU A 538 -34.30 -14.19 28.27
N GLU A 539 -34.51 -13.75 29.51
CA GLU A 539 -35.52 -12.75 29.88
C GLU A 539 -35.22 -11.36 29.28
N GLU A 540 -33.96 -10.91 29.29
CA GLU A 540 -33.52 -9.67 28.66
C GLU A 540 -33.80 -9.68 27.14
N ILE A 541 -33.48 -10.78 26.45
CA ILE A 541 -33.82 -10.97 25.02
C ILE A 541 -35.34 -10.92 24.79
N ARG A 542 -36.13 -11.49 25.72
CA ARG A 542 -37.59 -11.47 25.65
C ARG A 542 -38.14 -10.05 25.84
N ARG A 543 -37.55 -9.26 26.75
CA ARG A 543 -37.89 -7.84 26.98
C ARG A 543 -37.59 -7.00 25.73
N GLN A 544 -36.40 -7.16 25.14
CA GLN A 544 -36.00 -6.43 23.93
C GLN A 544 -36.87 -6.77 22.71
N ARG A 545 -37.40 -8.00 22.61
CA ARG A 545 -38.41 -8.34 21.58
C ARG A 545 -39.71 -7.59 21.81
N GLN A 546 -40.25 -7.55 23.03
CA GLN A 546 -41.47 -6.80 23.34
C GLN A 546 -41.29 -5.28 23.16
N GLU A 547 -40.11 -4.73 23.46
CA GLU A 547 -39.78 -3.33 23.19
C GLU A 547 -39.73 -3.04 21.68
N LYS A 548 -39.15 -3.93 20.87
CA LYS A 548 -39.19 -3.82 19.39
C LYS A 548 -40.60 -3.97 18.82
N GLU A 549 -41.41 -4.89 19.32
CA GLU A 549 -42.81 -5.07 18.90
C GLU A 549 -43.65 -3.84 19.24
N LYS A 550 -43.47 -3.25 20.43
CA LYS A 550 -44.08 -1.96 20.82
C LYS A 550 -43.63 -0.83 19.88
N ALA A 551 -42.33 -0.69 19.63
CA ALA A 551 -41.80 0.34 18.71
C ALA A 551 -42.35 0.19 17.28
N ALA A 552 -42.46 -1.04 16.77
CA ALA A 552 -43.07 -1.33 15.47
C ALA A 552 -44.58 -0.98 15.44
N SER A 553 -45.33 -1.32 16.50
CA SER A 553 -46.75 -0.97 16.59
C SER A 553 -47.03 0.54 16.75
N SER A 554 -46.08 1.30 17.28
CA SER A 554 -46.20 2.74 17.57
C SER A 554 -45.78 3.65 16.41
N SER A 555 -45.36 3.10 15.26
CA SER A 555 -44.74 3.85 14.15
C SER A 555 -45.45 3.73 12.80
N LEU A 556 -46.73 3.30 12.78
CA LEU A 556 -47.56 3.38 11.58
C LEU A 556 -48.07 4.83 11.35
N PRO A 557 -47.77 5.47 10.21
CA PRO A 557 -48.23 6.83 9.93
C PRO A 557 -49.73 6.88 9.61
N VAL A 558 -50.42 7.89 10.12
CA VAL A 558 -51.85 8.14 9.83
C VAL A 558 -52.00 8.54 8.35
N PRO A 559 -52.80 7.82 7.55
CA PRO A 559 -52.99 8.15 6.14
C PRO A 559 -53.88 9.40 5.98
N GLN A 560 -53.36 10.44 5.32
CA GLN A 560 -54.17 11.60 4.94
C GLN A 560 -55.06 11.28 3.71
N PRO A 561 -56.29 11.81 3.64
CA PRO A 561 -57.21 11.54 2.53
C PRO A 561 -56.91 12.43 1.31
N ASN A 562 -56.72 11.80 0.14
CA ASN A 562 -56.71 12.51 -1.15
C ASN A 562 -58.08 12.40 -1.86
N PRO A 563 -58.55 13.46 -2.54
CA PRO A 563 -59.94 13.54 -3.00
C PRO A 563 -60.21 12.87 -4.36
N ILE A 564 -61.35 12.19 -4.41
CA ILE A 564 -62.34 12.20 -5.51
C ILE A 564 -61.80 12.11 -6.96
N ARG A 565 -61.99 10.94 -7.59
CA ARG A 565 -62.40 10.92 -9.00
C ARG A 565 -63.44 9.81 -9.26
N VAL A 566 -64.46 10.14 -10.03
CA VAL A 566 -65.70 9.35 -10.18
C VAL A 566 -65.78 8.68 -11.55
N THR A 567 -65.99 7.36 -11.58
CA THR A 567 -66.78 6.53 -12.53
C THR A 567 -66.63 5.06 -12.08
N ARG A 568 -67.62 4.27 -11.65
CA ARG A 568 -69.03 4.01 -12.07
C ARG A 568 -69.17 2.85 -13.10
N SER A 569 -69.11 1.61 -12.62
CA SER A 569 -69.77 0.40 -13.18
C SER A 569 -69.64 -0.75 -12.16
N THR A 570 -70.65 -1.17 -11.38
CA THR A 570 -71.82 -2.04 -11.67
C THR A 570 -71.53 -3.53 -11.96
N GLY A 571 -72.19 -4.44 -11.22
CA GLY A 571 -72.01 -5.91 -11.22
C GLY A 571 -71.11 -6.39 -10.07
N SER A 572 -71.53 -7.01 -8.97
CA SER A 572 -72.74 -7.78 -8.56
C SER A 572 -72.77 -9.25 -9.00
N GLY A 573 -73.09 -10.14 -8.05
CA GLY A 573 -73.12 -11.60 -8.20
C GLY A 573 -71.77 -12.29 -7.91
N ALA A 574 -71.62 -13.39 -7.16
CA ALA A 574 -72.27 -14.01 -5.99
C ALA A 574 -72.01 -15.53 -6.03
N GLN A 575 -71.46 -16.06 -4.94
CA GLN A 575 -71.54 -17.46 -4.47
C GLN A 575 -71.10 -18.67 -5.32
N ALA A 576 -70.35 -19.52 -4.60
CA ALA A 576 -70.37 -20.99 -4.63
C ALA A 576 -69.54 -21.75 -5.70
N PRO A 577 -69.11 -23.00 -5.40
CA PRO A 577 -67.94 -23.59 -6.05
C PRO A 577 -68.25 -24.83 -6.91
N TYR A 578 -67.42 -25.07 -7.93
CA TYR A 578 -67.29 -26.38 -8.58
C TYR A 578 -65.83 -26.73 -8.89
N SER A 579 -65.54 -28.02 -8.85
CA SER A 579 -64.23 -28.61 -9.13
C SER A 579 -64.09 -28.93 -10.61
N GLU A 580 -63.05 -28.45 -11.29
CA GLU A 580 -62.77 -28.76 -12.70
C GLU A 580 -61.26 -28.98 -12.93
N THR A 581 -60.90 -29.98 -13.72
CA THR A 581 -59.51 -30.39 -13.93
C THR A 581 -58.84 -29.57 -15.03
N GLN A 582 -57.93 -28.64 -14.68
CA GLN A 582 -57.12 -27.96 -15.69
C GLN A 582 -55.79 -28.68 -15.99
N ARG A 583 -55.51 -28.79 -17.29
CA ARG A 583 -54.30 -29.39 -17.86
C ARG A 583 -53.13 -28.39 -17.86
N PHE A 584 -51.92 -28.91 -17.98
CA PHE A 584 -50.70 -28.14 -18.28
C PHE A 584 -50.90 -27.15 -19.44
N GLN A 585 -50.52 -25.89 -19.22
CA GLN A 585 -50.14 -24.97 -20.28
C GLN A 585 -48.80 -24.34 -19.93
N TYR A 586 -47.77 -24.59 -20.75
CA TYR A 586 -46.52 -23.84 -20.72
C TYR A 586 -46.62 -22.65 -21.69
N PRO A 587 -46.10 -21.46 -21.35
CA PRO A 587 -46.07 -20.33 -22.28
C PRO A 587 -45.08 -20.59 -23.42
N ALA A 588 -45.49 -20.26 -24.66
CA ALA A 588 -44.65 -20.43 -25.85
C ALA A 588 -43.60 -19.31 -26.01
N PRO A 589 -42.38 -19.63 -26.50
CA PRO A 589 -41.38 -18.64 -26.87
C PRO A 589 -41.66 -18.00 -28.24
N PRO A 590 -41.22 -16.75 -28.48
CA PRO A 590 -41.40 -16.07 -29.77
C PRO A 590 -40.50 -16.66 -30.88
N PRO A 591 -40.89 -16.50 -32.17
CA PRO A 591 -40.22 -17.14 -33.30
C PRO A 591 -38.84 -16.55 -33.60
N ARG A 592 -37.91 -17.40 -34.06
CA ARG A 592 -36.61 -16.98 -34.61
C ARG A 592 -36.72 -16.78 -36.12
N SER A 593 -36.24 -15.63 -36.59
CA SER A 593 -36.04 -15.38 -38.03
C SER A 593 -34.98 -16.31 -38.60
N PHE A 594 -35.25 -16.92 -39.75
CA PHE A 594 -34.26 -17.68 -40.51
C PHE A 594 -33.28 -16.74 -41.21
N SER A 595 -32.01 -17.12 -41.25
CA SER A 595 -31.02 -16.63 -42.22
C SER A 595 -30.29 -17.86 -42.79
N ALA A 596 -30.08 -17.89 -44.10
CA ALA A 596 -29.76 -19.11 -44.82
C ALA A 596 -28.25 -19.45 -44.85
N SER A 597 -27.95 -20.74 -44.83
CA SER A 597 -26.64 -21.26 -45.22
C SER A 597 -26.45 -21.23 -46.74
N PRO A 598 -25.23 -21.01 -47.24
CA PRO A 598 -24.75 -21.62 -48.47
C PRO A 598 -24.08 -22.99 -48.17
N ALA A 599 -24.10 -23.89 -49.15
CA ALA A 599 -23.58 -25.26 -49.07
C ALA A 599 -22.07 -25.35 -49.42
N PRO A 600 -21.38 -26.49 -49.20
CA PRO A 600 -19.92 -26.58 -49.34
C PRO A 600 -19.48 -26.73 -50.81
N TYR A 601 -18.21 -26.42 -51.08
CA TYR A 601 -17.54 -26.74 -52.35
C TYR A 601 -16.29 -27.61 -52.16
N VAL A 602 -15.89 -28.28 -53.24
CA VAL A 602 -15.11 -29.52 -53.20
C VAL A 602 -13.64 -29.33 -53.61
N ARG A 603 -12.77 -30.17 -53.04
CA ARG A 603 -11.37 -30.44 -53.44
C ARG A 603 -11.19 -30.47 -54.97
N GLY A 604 -10.26 -29.67 -55.51
CA GLY A 604 -9.84 -29.74 -56.91
C GLY A 604 -8.40 -29.29 -57.11
N THR A 605 -7.60 -30.09 -57.82
CA THR A 605 -6.19 -29.82 -58.17
C THR A 605 -6.06 -29.45 -59.64
N SER A 606 -5.21 -28.49 -60.00
CA SER A 606 -4.31 -28.62 -61.16
C SER A 606 -3.20 -27.57 -61.17
N GLN A 607 -2.25 -27.75 -62.11
CA GLN A 607 -1.12 -26.88 -62.39
C GLN A 607 -1.38 -25.98 -63.62
N SER A 608 -0.38 -25.14 -63.92
CA SER A 608 0.08 -24.77 -65.27
C SER A 608 -0.08 -23.31 -65.72
N SER A 609 1.07 -22.79 -66.15
CA SER A 609 1.33 -21.65 -67.04
C SER A 609 0.37 -21.57 -68.25
N HIS A 610 0.01 -20.35 -68.71
CA HIS A 610 0.62 -19.78 -69.94
C HIS A 610 0.21 -18.32 -70.30
N TYR A 611 1.21 -17.61 -70.83
CA TYR A 611 1.21 -16.45 -71.75
C TYR A 611 0.25 -15.25 -71.57
N ALA A 612 0.87 -14.13 -71.17
CA ALA A 612 1.01 -12.88 -71.94
C ALA A 612 -0.15 -12.40 -72.87
N ARG A 613 -0.58 -11.14 -72.66
CA ARG A 613 -1.18 -10.31 -73.71
C ARG A 613 -0.67 -8.87 -73.66
N THR A 614 0.09 -8.47 -74.66
CA THR A 614 0.57 -7.09 -74.88
C THR A 614 -0.39 -6.27 -75.74
N ARG A 615 -0.61 -4.99 -75.40
CA ARG A 615 -0.53 -3.89 -76.38
C ARG A 615 -0.42 -2.51 -75.71
N PRO A 616 0.25 -1.50 -76.33
CA PRO A 616 0.44 -0.17 -75.77
C PRO A 616 -0.28 0.95 -76.55
N GLN A 617 -0.46 2.11 -75.90
CA GLN A 617 -0.27 3.49 -76.41
C GLN A 617 -0.49 4.43 -75.20
N ALA A 618 0.45 5.27 -74.73
CA ALA A 618 1.33 6.25 -75.38
C ALA A 618 0.61 7.55 -75.77
N ARG A 619 0.69 8.56 -74.88
CA ARG A 619 0.72 9.99 -75.22
C ARG A 619 1.20 10.86 -74.06
N ASP A 620 2.45 11.30 -74.19
CA ASP A 620 3.01 12.62 -73.84
C ASP A 620 2.29 13.48 -72.78
N SER A 621 2.84 13.50 -71.58
CA SER A 621 2.79 14.66 -70.68
C SER A 621 4.12 14.80 -69.92
N LEU A 622 4.49 16.04 -69.59
CA LEU A 622 5.85 16.42 -69.18
C LEU A 622 6.19 15.99 -67.74
N PRO A 623 7.48 15.84 -67.39
CA PRO A 623 7.90 15.34 -66.08
C PRO A 623 7.71 16.38 -64.97
N THR A 624 6.60 16.28 -64.24
CA THR A 624 6.49 16.87 -62.90
C THR A 624 7.49 16.15 -61.97
N PRO A 625 8.29 16.86 -61.14
CA PRO A 625 9.13 16.24 -60.13
C PRO A 625 8.25 15.65 -59.02
N LEU A 626 7.84 14.40 -59.19
CA LEU A 626 6.96 13.68 -58.26
C LEU A 626 7.79 13.25 -57.04
N PHE A 627 7.83 14.13 -56.05
CA PHE A 627 8.46 13.90 -54.74
C PHE A 627 7.89 12.63 -54.10
N ASP A 628 8.74 11.69 -53.66
CA ASP A 628 8.34 10.35 -53.19
C ASP A 628 7.80 10.38 -51.73
N GLU A 629 6.96 11.38 -51.44
CA GLU A 629 6.55 11.81 -50.09
C GLU A 629 5.47 10.91 -49.45
N ASN A 630 5.13 9.78 -50.10
CA ASN A 630 4.25 8.75 -49.53
C ASN A 630 5.03 7.64 -48.80
N ARG A 631 6.36 7.60 -48.91
CA ARG A 631 7.17 6.49 -48.36
C ARG A 631 7.53 6.61 -46.87
N ALA A 632 7.16 7.72 -46.23
CA ALA A 632 7.46 8.01 -44.83
C ALA A 632 6.21 8.35 -43.99
N ARG A 633 5.03 7.81 -44.35
CA ARG A 633 3.87 7.87 -43.46
C ARG A 633 4.09 6.87 -42.31
N PRO A 634 4.34 7.30 -41.06
CA PRO A 634 4.50 6.35 -39.96
C PRO A 634 3.19 5.58 -39.79
N GLU A 635 3.26 4.25 -39.79
CA GLU A 635 2.07 3.43 -39.53
C GLU A 635 1.58 3.74 -38.12
N THR A 636 0.46 4.45 -38.05
CA THR A 636 -0.10 4.88 -36.75
C THR A 636 -0.49 3.62 -36.00
N PRO A 637 0.12 3.31 -34.85
CA PRO A 637 -0.03 2.00 -34.21
C PRO A 637 -1.52 1.70 -33.99
N PRO A 638 -1.99 0.50 -34.36
CA PRO A 638 -3.42 0.24 -34.54
C PRO A 638 -4.18 0.51 -33.25
N GLN A 639 -4.98 1.58 -33.27
CA GLN A 639 -5.73 2.06 -32.11
C GLN A 639 -6.59 0.91 -31.52
N PRO A 640 -6.55 0.70 -30.19
CA PRO A 640 -7.21 -0.44 -29.56
C PRO A 640 -8.72 -0.37 -29.78
N ARG A 641 -9.22 -1.22 -30.68
CA ARG A 641 -10.65 -1.33 -30.98
C ARG A 641 -11.34 -1.96 -29.79
N VAL A 642 -12.16 -1.16 -29.08
CA VAL A 642 -12.97 -1.58 -27.93
C VAL A 642 -13.71 -2.88 -28.24
N ARG A 643 -13.21 -3.99 -27.67
CA ARG A 643 -13.72 -5.34 -27.95
C ARG A 643 -15.09 -5.54 -27.31
N SER A 644 -15.93 -6.35 -27.97
CA SER A 644 -17.24 -6.66 -27.41
C SER A 644 -17.11 -7.54 -26.15
N LYS A 645 -18.02 -7.37 -25.18
CA LYS A 645 -18.01 -8.17 -23.94
C LYS A 645 -18.01 -9.68 -24.20
N GLY A 646 -18.76 -10.14 -25.21
CA GLY A 646 -18.82 -11.55 -25.58
C GLY A 646 -17.50 -12.07 -26.16
N GLU A 647 -16.84 -11.28 -27.00
CA GLU A 647 -15.54 -11.59 -27.62
C GLU A 647 -14.42 -11.67 -26.57
N ALA A 648 -14.33 -10.70 -25.65
CA ALA A 648 -13.36 -10.73 -24.56
C ALA A 648 -13.50 -12.00 -23.69
N VAL A 649 -14.72 -12.32 -23.25
CA VAL A 649 -15.01 -13.54 -22.47
C VAL A 649 -14.72 -14.82 -23.26
N ALA A 650 -14.98 -14.83 -24.57
CA ALA A 650 -14.64 -15.96 -25.44
C ALA A 650 -13.11 -16.16 -25.55
N THR A 651 -12.35 -15.08 -25.70
CA THR A 651 -10.88 -15.13 -25.77
C THR A 651 -10.27 -15.61 -24.44
N PHE A 652 -10.74 -15.11 -23.28
CA PHE A 652 -10.28 -15.64 -21.99
C PHE A 652 -10.56 -17.14 -21.84
N LYS A 653 -11.77 -17.61 -22.21
CA LYS A 653 -12.13 -19.04 -22.16
C LYS A 653 -11.32 -19.90 -23.14
N ARG A 654 -10.93 -19.36 -24.30
CA ARG A 654 -10.02 -20.02 -25.26
C ARG A 654 -8.62 -20.12 -24.67
N ASN A 655 -8.09 -19.02 -24.15
CA ASN A 655 -6.74 -18.94 -23.63
C ASN A 655 -6.55 -19.83 -22.37
N GLU A 656 -7.55 -19.91 -21.49
CA GLU A 656 -7.57 -20.86 -20.35
C GLU A 656 -7.68 -22.34 -20.77
N ARG A 657 -8.19 -22.63 -21.98
CA ARG A 657 -8.18 -23.99 -22.53
C ARG A 657 -6.81 -24.34 -23.09
N MET A 658 -6.25 -23.47 -23.93
CA MET A 658 -4.93 -23.66 -24.53
C MET A 658 -3.84 -23.83 -23.45
N TRP A 659 -3.88 -23.07 -22.35
CA TRP A 659 -2.98 -23.27 -21.19
C TRP A 659 -2.98 -24.70 -20.63
N LYS A 660 -4.10 -25.43 -20.69
CA LYS A 660 -4.21 -26.82 -20.24
C LYS A 660 -3.67 -27.78 -21.30
N GLU A 661 -4.03 -27.53 -22.56
CA GLU A 661 -3.59 -28.30 -23.74
C GLU A 661 -2.06 -28.24 -23.95
N LEU A 662 -1.41 -27.10 -23.69
CA LEU A 662 0.07 -26.96 -23.74
C LEU A 662 0.81 -27.98 -22.86
N SER A 663 0.21 -28.44 -21.76
CA SER A 663 0.83 -29.43 -20.88
C SER A 663 0.90 -30.82 -21.53
N THR A 664 -0.11 -31.19 -22.33
CA THR A 664 -0.26 -32.52 -22.95
C THR A 664 0.35 -32.63 -24.34
N MET A 665 0.58 -31.52 -25.04
CA MET A 665 1.26 -31.50 -26.33
C MET A 665 2.77 -31.81 -26.19
N ASN A 666 3.34 -32.54 -27.16
CA ASN A 666 4.77 -32.88 -27.20
C ASN A 666 5.59 -31.99 -28.14
N SER A 667 4.95 -31.29 -29.08
CA SER A 667 5.54 -30.29 -29.95
C SER A 667 4.63 -29.06 -29.94
N LEU A 668 5.22 -27.87 -29.82
CA LEU A 668 4.54 -26.59 -29.72
C LEU A 668 5.05 -25.64 -30.81
N ARG A 669 4.17 -24.78 -31.31
CA ARG A 669 4.49 -23.68 -32.23
C ARG A 669 4.08 -22.34 -31.62
N TRP A 670 4.57 -21.24 -32.19
CA TRP A 670 4.20 -19.86 -31.86
C TRP A 670 2.69 -19.67 -31.69
N VAL A 671 1.93 -20.31 -32.56
CA VAL A 671 0.48 -20.17 -32.68
C VAL A 671 -0.32 -20.86 -31.57
N ASP A 672 0.28 -21.79 -30.83
CA ASP A 672 -0.41 -22.60 -29.80
C ASP A 672 -0.44 -21.91 -28.42
N PHE A 673 0.42 -20.90 -28.23
CA PHE A 673 0.52 -20.18 -26.97
C PHE A 673 -0.65 -19.21 -26.74
N PRO A 674 -1.26 -19.22 -25.53
CA PRO A 674 -2.30 -18.27 -25.11
C PRO A 674 -1.70 -16.92 -24.72
N TRP A 675 -1.13 -16.22 -25.71
CA TRP A 675 -0.60 -14.86 -25.56
C TRP A 675 -1.63 -13.93 -24.87
N PRO A 676 -1.21 -13.06 -23.92
CA PRO A 676 -2.11 -12.20 -23.14
C PRO A 676 -2.51 -10.95 -23.94
N VAL A 677 -3.13 -11.17 -25.09
CA VAL A 677 -3.65 -10.17 -26.03
C VAL A 677 -4.99 -10.66 -26.58
N PHE A 678 -5.86 -9.74 -27.03
CA PHE A 678 -7.17 -10.15 -27.58
C PHE A 678 -7.12 -10.77 -28.98
N GLY A 679 -6.01 -10.59 -29.72
CA GLY A 679 -5.79 -11.19 -31.04
C GLY A 679 -5.21 -12.61 -30.99
N ARG A 680 -4.57 -12.99 -32.09
CA ARG A 680 -3.52 -14.02 -32.14
C ARG A 680 -2.35 -13.32 -32.85
N PRO A 681 -1.26 -12.98 -32.14
CA PRO A 681 -0.23 -12.10 -32.68
C PRO A 681 0.51 -12.76 -33.84
N SER A 682 0.74 -12.01 -34.93
CA SER A 682 1.66 -12.36 -36.02
C SER A 682 3.10 -12.53 -35.53
N THR A 683 3.66 -11.46 -34.96
CA THR A 683 5.06 -11.35 -34.53
C THR A 683 5.21 -11.06 -33.02
N PRO A 684 6.41 -11.21 -32.42
CA PRO A 684 6.69 -10.71 -31.07
C PRO A 684 6.39 -9.21 -30.91
N ASP A 685 6.62 -8.39 -31.95
CA ASP A 685 6.41 -6.93 -31.93
C ASP A 685 4.96 -6.52 -31.66
N GLU A 686 3.99 -7.36 -32.06
CA GLU A 686 2.56 -7.15 -31.77
C GLU A 686 2.22 -7.28 -30.27
N ILE A 687 3.14 -7.79 -29.45
CA ILE A 687 2.93 -8.08 -28.02
C ILE A 687 3.58 -7.00 -27.15
N TYR A 688 3.13 -5.75 -27.32
CA TYR A 688 3.64 -4.60 -26.57
C TYR A 688 2.90 -4.38 -25.22
N PRO A 689 3.54 -3.77 -24.20
CA PRO A 689 3.00 -3.63 -22.84
C PRO A 689 1.60 -3.03 -22.72
N LEU A 690 1.18 -2.18 -23.67
CA LEU A 690 -0.16 -1.59 -23.68
C LEU A 690 -1.27 -2.60 -23.98
N VAL A 691 -1.04 -3.57 -24.88
CA VAL A 691 -2.03 -4.63 -25.17
C VAL A 691 -2.11 -5.63 -24.03
N ILE A 692 -0.95 -5.96 -23.44
CA ILE A 692 -0.86 -6.78 -22.22
C ILE A 692 -1.66 -6.12 -21.08
N LYS A 693 -1.53 -4.79 -20.93
CA LYS A 693 -2.33 -4.00 -19.97
C LYS A 693 -3.82 -4.12 -20.26
N GLU A 694 -4.26 -3.84 -21.50
CA GLU A 694 -5.68 -3.89 -21.89
C GLU A 694 -6.31 -5.27 -21.63
N TYR A 695 -5.57 -6.34 -21.92
CA TYR A 695 -6.00 -7.72 -21.69
C TYR A 695 -6.10 -8.06 -20.19
N VAL A 696 -5.07 -7.74 -19.39
CA VAL A 696 -5.06 -8.08 -17.95
C VAL A 696 -5.96 -7.16 -17.12
N SER A 697 -6.13 -5.89 -17.50
CA SER A 697 -7.03 -4.93 -16.82
C SER A 697 -8.46 -4.97 -17.36
N SER A 698 -8.85 -6.01 -18.10
CA SER A 698 -10.17 -6.09 -18.72
C SER A 698 -11.27 -6.32 -17.66
N PRO A 699 -12.36 -5.52 -17.63
CA PRO A 699 -13.48 -5.72 -16.72
C PRO A 699 -14.29 -7.00 -17.01
N TYR A 700 -13.91 -7.76 -18.04
CA TYR A 700 -14.54 -9.01 -18.45
C TYR A 700 -13.67 -10.25 -18.16
N HIS A 701 -12.57 -10.08 -17.40
CA HIS A 701 -11.72 -11.18 -16.96
C HIS A 701 -12.53 -12.19 -16.10
N PRO A 702 -12.38 -13.52 -16.28
CA PRO A 702 -13.18 -14.53 -15.56
C PRO A 702 -12.98 -14.54 -14.04
N HIS A 703 -11.97 -13.83 -13.53
CA HIS A 703 -11.68 -13.69 -12.10
C HIS A 703 -11.91 -12.26 -11.57
N GLY A 704 -12.81 -11.49 -12.20
CA GLY A 704 -13.04 -10.06 -11.91
C GLY A 704 -13.50 -9.68 -10.48
N GLY A 705 -13.67 -10.64 -9.57
CA GLY A 705 -13.83 -10.40 -8.13
C GLY A 705 -12.52 -10.40 -7.32
N ARG A 706 -11.37 -10.75 -7.92
CA ARG A 706 -10.04 -10.63 -7.31
C ARG A 706 -9.41 -9.27 -7.65
N PRO A 707 -8.55 -8.69 -6.78
CA PRO A 707 -7.86 -7.45 -7.07
C PRO A 707 -6.89 -7.60 -8.25
N PHE A 708 -6.75 -6.55 -9.06
CA PHE A 708 -5.88 -6.52 -10.26
C PHE A 708 -4.44 -6.99 -10.00
N ARG A 709 -3.88 -6.68 -8.82
CA ARG A 709 -2.54 -7.12 -8.40
C ARG A 709 -2.41 -8.65 -8.37
N GLU A 710 -3.46 -9.38 -7.97
CA GLU A 710 -3.46 -10.85 -8.00
C GLU A 710 -3.49 -11.41 -9.42
N HIS A 711 -4.27 -10.81 -10.34
CA HIS A 711 -4.26 -11.22 -11.75
C HIS A 711 -2.87 -11.05 -12.36
N VAL A 712 -2.23 -9.90 -12.15
CA VAL A 712 -0.86 -9.63 -12.63
C VAL A 712 0.12 -10.65 -12.05
N LEU A 713 0.06 -10.93 -10.74
CA LEU A 713 0.90 -11.94 -10.10
C LEU A 713 0.63 -13.36 -10.60
N GLU A 714 -0.61 -13.71 -10.96
CA GLU A 714 -0.93 -15.01 -11.55
C GLU A 714 -0.34 -15.14 -12.96
N TYR A 715 -0.47 -14.13 -13.82
CA TYR A 715 0.18 -14.15 -15.13
C TYR A 715 1.72 -14.16 -15.02
N ILE A 716 2.32 -13.41 -14.09
CA ILE A 716 3.76 -13.46 -13.79
C ILE A 716 4.21 -14.88 -13.41
N ARG A 717 3.42 -15.61 -12.60
CA ARG A 717 3.74 -17.00 -12.22
C ARG A 717 3.65 -18.00 -13.38
N ARG A 718 2.90 -17.68 -14.44
CA ARG A 718 2.77 -18.49 -15.68
C ARG A 718 3.86 -18.16 -16.71
N TRP A 719 4.21 -16.87 -16.86
CA TRP A 719 5.18 -16.35 -17.85
C TRP A 719 6.61 -16.18 -17.31
N ASN A 720 6.87 -16.51 -16.04
CA ASN A 720 8.20 -16.47 -15.45
C ASN A 720 9.19 -17.36 -16.25
N HIS A 721 10.33 -16.79 -16.65
CA HIS A 721 11.28 -17.40 -17.59
C HIS A 721 11.80 -18.78 -17.15
N ASP A 722 12.05 -19.00 -15.85
CA ASP A 722 12.46 -20.32 -15.33
C ASP A 722 11.36 -21.38 -15.55
N ARG A 723 10.12 -21.08 -15.16
CA ARG A 723 8.98 -22.00 -15.27
C ARG A 723 8.51 -22.20 -16.71
N PHE A 724 8.61 -21.17 -17.55
CA PHE A 724 8.22 -21.21 -18.95
C PHE A 724 9.30 -21.91 -19.81
N GLY A 725 10.56 -21.54 -19.60
CA GLY A 725 11.74 -22.13 -20.24
C GLY A 725 11.85 -23.63 -19.99
N SER A 726 11.83 -24.05 -18.72
CA SER A 726 11.96 -25.47 -18.35
C SER A 726 10.84 -26.36 -18.90
N LYS A 727 9.58 -25.89 -18.89
CA LYS A 727 8.39 -26.73 -19.19
C LYS A 727 7.89 -26.67 -20.64
N PHE A 728 7.95 -25.50 -21.26
CA PHE A 728 7.33 -25.28 -22.57
C PHE A 728 8.35 -25.01 -23.66
N LEU A 729 9.40 -24.21 -23.40
CA LEU A 729 10.38 -23.84 -24.43
C LEU A 729 11.13 -25.06 -25.00
N ASN A 730 11.39 -26.07 -24.16
CA ASN A 730 11.97 -27.36 -24.56
C ASN A 730 11.05 -28.25 -25.45
N LYS A 731 9.78 -27.84 -25.65
CA LYS A 731 8.83 -28.49 -26.57
C LYS A 731 8.58 -27.68 -27.84
N VAL A 732 9.10 -26.45 -27.95
CA VAL A 732 8.87 -25.59 -29.12
C VAL A 732 9.74 -26.05 -30.29
N VAL A 733 9.18 -26.06 -31.50
CA VAL A 733 9.94 -26.30 -32.73
C VAL A 733 11.06 -25.26 -32.84
N GLU A 734 12.26 -25.67 -33.23
CA GLU A 734 13.46 -24.81 -33.20
C GLU A 734 13.26 -23.48 -33.97
N ASP A 735 12.60 -23.53 -35.14
CA ASP A 735 12.22 -22.37 -35.96
C ASP A 735 11.40 -21.29 -35.21
N ASP A 736 10.55 -21.69 -34.25
CA ASP A 736 9.70 -20.80 -33.46
C ASP A 736 10.31 -20.51 -32.07
N ARG A 737 11.40 -21.18 -31.67
CA ARG A 737 11.89 -21.20 -30.29
C ARG A 737 12.39 -19.83 -29.81
N GLU A 738 13.22 -19.17 -30.60
CA GLU A 738 13.76 -17.83 -30.31
C GLU A 738 12.62 -16.79 -30.23
N ARG A 739 11.72 -16.81 -31.22
CA ARG A 739 10.53 -15.97 -31.30
C ARG A 739 9.62 -16.12 -30.08
N VAL A 740 9.34 -17.35 -29.65
CA VAL A 740 8.53 -17.65 -28.45
C VAL A 740 9.24 -17.17 -27.18
N GLN A 741 10.58 -17.26 -27.10
CA GLN A 741 11.34 -16.78 -25.95
C GLN A 741 11.29 -15.24 -25.86
N GLU A 742 11.57 -14.52 -26.94
CA GLU A 742 11.52 -13.05 -27.00
C GLU A 742 10.14 -12.50 -26.61
N ALA A 743 9.08 -13.13 -27.12
CA ALA A 743 7.70 -12.77 -26.77
C ALA A 743 7.37 -13.07 -25.31
N ALA A 744 7.82 -14.21 -24.76
CA ALA A 744 7.62 -14.53 -23.35
C ALA A 744 8.34 -13.52 -22.43
N ASP A 745 9.56 -13.11 -22.78
CA ASP A 745 10.30 -12.06 -22.09
C ASP A 745 9.60 -10.70 -22.19
N THR A 746 9.05 -10.35 -23.35
CA THR A 746 8.32 -9.09 -23.55
C THR A 746 7.00 -9.07 -22.78
N VAL A 747 6.29 -10.21 -22.71
CA VAL A 747 5.15 -10.43 -21.82
C VAL A 747 5.55 -10.26 -20.35
N MET A 748 6.63 -10.92 -19.91
CA MET A 748 7.10 -10.86 -18.53
C MET A 748 7.51 -9.42 -18.13
N LYS A 749 8.26 -8.71 -18.97
CA LYS A 749 8.63 -7.30 -18.79
C LYS A 749 7.38 -6.41 -18.69
N GLY A 750 6.41 -6.61 -19.59
CA GLY A 750 5.13 -5.90 -19.58
C GLY A 750 4.33 -6.13 -18.29
N LEU A 751 4.20 -7.39 -17.85
CA LEU A 751 3.49 -7.74 -16.62
C LEU A 751 4.16 -7.20 -15.36
N VAL A 752 5.49 -7.26 -15.26
CA VAL A 752 6.24 -6.67 -14.12
C VAL A 752 6.03 -5.15 -14.08
N GLY A 753 5.98 -4.49 -15.24
CA GLY A 753 5.63 -3.07 -15.35
C GLY A 753 4.19 -2.70 -14.97
N LEU A 754 3.30 -3.67 -14.75
CA LEU A 754 1.93 -3.47 -14.25
C LEU A 754 1.78 -3.65 -12.74
N LEU A 755 2.82 -4.15 -12.05
CA LEU A 755 2.83 -4.13 -10.59
C LEU A 755 3.05 -2.68 -10.10
N PRO A 756 2.33 -2.22 -9.06
CA PRO A 756 2.66 -0.95 -8.43
C PRO A 756 4.09 -1.01 -7.88
N LYS A 757 4.88 0.02 -8.15
CA LYS A 757 6.18 0.22 -7.51
C LYS A 757 5.92 0.44 -6.02
N VAL A 758 6.54 -0.40 -5.19
CA VAL A 758 6.53 -0.34 -3.72
C VAL A 758 7.75 0.46 -3.26
#